data_AF-A0A925EZL8-F1
#
_entry.id   AF-A0A925EZL8-F1
#
_cell.length_a   1.000
_cell.length_b   1.000
_cell.length_c   1.000
_cell.angle_alpha   90.00
_cell.angle_beta   90.00
_cell.angle_gamma   90.00
#
_symmetry.space_group_name_H-M   'P 1'
#
loop_
_entity.id
_entity.type
_entity.pdbx_description
1 polymer ?
#
loop_
_entity_poly.entity_id
_entity_poly.type
_entity_poly.pdbx_seq_one_letter_code
_entity_poly.pdbx_strand_id
1 'polypeptide(L)'
;MKSKFTLLFAILFLFNYAVNAQIRYLKGVLQSSQEVPVSNSAASGVVIVKYNTSTNLLELYGNYRNLTANINNSHIHGPAAPGVNAGVLYNISNTGGTSGTLSGTPTLTEAQEVNLLAGNTYVNVHSVGPYTGGEIRAQLTVTTDGQTEFFNARLQGAQQTPPNGSLATGAVSAIIDKATNTLYLTGNYTGLTAAASNAHIHTGGPGASGGVIVPLNFTTATTGTLDTSMVLTATVRDNILTGNTYVNVHTPGIYSAGEIRGQLTQLSQMWFFANALQGSQEFPVNASPAKGTVIVKYNSTTNLLELTGDYQNLNASISGSHIHGPAGPGVNAPVLFNLTNTGGTIGTLSGSFTLTEPQEADLLAGNMYTNVHSTGTYSAGEIRAQLLPAANGSTQYITGNMQVSQSVSGVAIVSSGTGSAYVLLDKLTNKVHVTGSFTNLSSNISDAHIHGGAAGVNGGVVIPLSFAGTTSGTITGTATVRSTFADSMVNGLSYVNIHTISYGGGEIRAQLGDLVLPVKLKLFNGYKDRDKIVLVWETEEETNLSHYEIEQQDMVTLRWISKVSLPGSGRPSGNNYRVDDIPLAGTGSYVYYRLKIIDKDGRYSYSRIVRINYLKPGAEVTLLSNPIVNGELRFIITGLSVDKKAEVSIVDFNGKRLAQKIVSTFTNNSMSLKKLSAGMYKLVVRIEDKILQQTFIK
;
A
#
# COMPACT_ATOMS: atom_id res chain seq x y z
N MET A 1 5.15 46.11 -41.48
CA MET A 1 6.10 46.86 -40.63
C MET A 1 5.45 47.08 -39.27
N LYS A 2 6.07 46.56 -38.20
CA LYS A 2 5.85 46.82 -36.75
C LYS A 2 4.46 46.44 -36.17
N SER A 3 4.30 45.27 -35.53
CA SER A 3 4.67 44.89 -34.14
C SER A 3 3.97 45.69 -33.04
N LYS A 4 3.13 45.02 -32.24
CA LYS A 4 3.18 45.08 -30.77
C LYS A 4 2.71 43.74 -30.18
N PHE A 5 3.64 43.08 -29.51
CA PHE A 5 3.45 41.93 -28.62
C PHE A 5 2.64 42.35 -27.38
N THR A 6 1.74 41.50 -26.90
CA THR A 6 1.36 41.49 -25.49
C THR A 6 1.13 40.06 -25.02
N LEU A 7 1.97 39.68 -24.07
CA LEU A 7 2.11 38.40 -23.37
C LEU A 7 0.89 38.20 -22.45
N LEU A 8 0.21 37.05 -22.49
CA LEU A 8 -0.73 36.66 -21.43
C LEU A 8 -0.38 35.26 -20.92
N PHE A 9 -0.08 35.21 -19.62
CA PHE A 9 0.39 34.08 -18.83
C PHE A 9 -0.49 32.83 -18.99
N ALA A 10 0.12 31.71 -19.40
CA ALA A 10 -0.40 30.39 -19.12
C ALA A 10 -0.10 30.05 -17.65
N ILE A 11 -1.08 30.24 -16.77
CA ILE A 11 -1.00 29.74 -15.39
C ILE A 11 -1.33 28.26 -15.43
N LEU A 12 -0.27 27.44 -15.44
CA LEU A 12 -0.31 26.01 -15.22
C LEU A 12 -0.70 25.76 -13.75
N PHE A 13 -1.98 25.54 -13.45
CA PHE A 13 -2.39 25.07 -12.13
C PHE A 13 -2.08 23.57 -12.01
N LEU A 14 -0.88 23.28 -11.52
CA LEU A 14 -0.51 22.03 -10.89
C LEU A 14 -1.37 21.84 -9.63
N PHE A 15 -2.45 21.05 -9.73
CA PHE A 15 -3.13 20.55 -8.55
C PHE A 15 -2.35 19.35 -8.01
N ASN A 16 -1.55 19.60 -6.96
CA ASN A 16 -1.04 18.57 -6.08
C ASN A 16 -2.23 17.92 -5.34
N TYR A 17 -2.69 16.78 -5.84
CA TYR A 17 -3.44 15.85 -5.00
C TYR A 17 -2.46 15.23 -4.00
N ALA A 18 -2.81 15.25 -2.71
CA ALA A 18 -2.25 14.29 -1.78
C ALA A 18 -2.83 12.92 -2.15
N VAL A 19 -2.14 12.21 -3.05
CA VAL A 19 -2.53 10.89 -3.52
C VAL A 19 -2.10 9.88 -2.47
N ASN A 20 -3.06 9.27 -1.77
CA ASN A 20 -2.76 8.00 -1.12
C ASN A 20 -2.74 6.96 -2.23
N ALA A 21 -1.58 6.40 -2.55
CA ALA A 21 -1.40 5.47 -3.65
C ALA A 21 -2.27 4.22 -3.45
N GLN A 22 -3.21 3.95 -4.37
CA GLN A 22 -3.96 2.69 -4.40
C GLN A 22 -3.33 1.78 -5.45
N ILE A 23 -2.70 0.69 -5.02
CA ILE A 23 -2.25 -0.36 -5.94
C ILE A 23 -3.46 -1.22 -6.32
N ARG A 24 -3.67 -1.42 -7.62
CA ARG A 24 -4.67 -2.32 -8.20
C ARG A 24 -3.98 -3.52 -8.80
N TYR A 25 -4.52 -4.71 -8.55
CA TYR A 25 -4.00 -5.94 -9.15
C TYR A 25 -4.99 -6.46 -10.19
N LEU A 26 -4.46 -6.86 -11.35
CA LEU A 26 -5.22 -7.53 -12.38
C LEU A 26 -4.60 -8.88 -12.70
N LYS A 27 -5.44 -9.76 -13.23
CA LYS A 27 -5.12 -11.13 -13.55
C LYS A 27 -5.59 -11.46 -14.96
N GLY A 28 -4.83 -12.30 -15.64
CA GLY A 28 -5.18 -12.87 -16.93
C GLY A 28 -4.59 -14.27 -17.06
N VAL A 29 -5.34 -15.19 -17.68
CA VAL A 29 -4.82 -16.51 -18.06
C VAL A 29 -4.75 -16.53 -19.57
N LEU A 30 -3.56 -16.72 -20.13
CA LEU A 30 -3.33 -16.80 -21.56
C LEU A 30 -3.83 -18.14 -22.08
N GLN A 31 -4.81 -18.12 -22.99
CA GLN A 31 -5.39 -19.31 -23.59
C GLN A 31 -5.78 -19.05 -25.04
N SER A 32 -5.66 -20.08 -25.87
CA SER A 32 -6.03 -20.04 -27.29
C SER A 32 -7.54 -19.85 -27.50
N SER A 33 -8.36 -20.31 -26.55
CA SER A 33 -9.82 -20.14 -26.53
C SER A 33 -10.28 -18.68 -26.43
N GLN A 34 -9.41 -17.78 -25.95
CA GLN A 34 -9.72 -16.36 -25.85
C GLN A 34 -9.32 -15.58 -27.11
N GLU A 35 -8.59 -16.19 -28.05
CA GLU A 35 -8.21 -15.50 -29.29
C GLU A 35 -9.37 -15.24 -30.22
N VAL A 36 -9.20 -14.25 -31.10
CA VAL A 36 -10.21 -13.86 -32.08
C VAL A 36 -9.57 -13.65 -33.45
N PRO A 37 -9.76 -14.59 -34.41
CA PRO A 37 -10.49 -15.87 -34.27
C PRO A 37 -9.84 -16.84 -33.27
N VAL A 38 -10.64 -17.73 -32.67
CA VAL A 38 -10.17 -18.73 -31.70
C VAL A 38 -9.07 -19.60 -32.31
N SER A 39 -7.98 -19.76 -31.57
CA SER A 39 -6.87 -20.65 -31.89
C SER A 39 -7.11 -22.04 -31.29
N ASN A 40 -6.54 -23.09 -31.90
CA ASN A 40 -6.53 -24.46 -31.37
C ASN A 40 -5.17 -24.85 -30.75
N SER A 41 -4.31 -23.87 -30.48
CA SER A 41 -3.02 -24.11 -29.84
C SER A 41 -3.17 -24.65 -28.41
N ALA A 42 -2.23 -25.51 -28.00
CA ALA A 42 -2.07 -25.97 -26.62
C ALA A 42 -1.29 -24.98 -25.74
N ALA A 43 -0.90 -23.83 -26.30
CA ALA A 43 -0.18 -22.81 -25.59
C ALA A 43 -1.00 -22.21 -24.45
N SER A 44 -0.30 -21.82 -23.38
CA SER A 44 -0.93 -21.26 -22.19
C SER A 44 0.06 -20.39 -21.43
N GLY A 45 -0.43 -19.68 -20.42
CA GLY A 45 0.39 -18.87 -19.53
C GLY A 45 -0.45 -18.09 -18.53
N VAL A 46 0.21 -17.36 -17.64
CA VAL A 46 -0.43 -16.49 -16.64
C VAL A 46 0.16 -15.09 -16.76
N VAL A 47 -0.71 -14.09 -16.62
CA VAL A 47 -0.34 -12.68 -16.56
C VAL A 47 -0.88 -12.08 -15.27
N ILE A 48 -0.01 -11.38 -14.56
CA ILE A 48 -0.30 -10.58 -13.38
C ILE A 48 0.07 -9.14 -13.71
N VAL A 49 -0.81 -8.22 -13.36
CA VAL A 49 -0.54 -6.78 -13.48
C VAL A 49 -0.67 -6.14 -12.12
N LYS A 50 0.29 -5.31 -11.77
CA LYS A 50 0.27 -4.39 -10.64
C LYS A 50 0.20 -2.98 -11.18
N TYR A 51 -0.87 -2.25 -10.89
CA TYR A 51 -1.12 -0.93 -11.42
C TYR A 51 -1.16 0.10 -10.29
N ASN A 52 -0.34 1.14 -10.37
CA ASN A 52 -0.32 2.22 -9.41
C ASN A 52 -1.18 3.39 -9.90
N THR A 53 -2.32 3.63 -9.25
CA THR A 53 -3.26 4.69 -9.64
C THR A 53 -2.75 6.10 -9.33
N SER A 54 -1.63 6.27 -8.60
CA SER A 54 -1.05 7.59 -8.34
C SER A 54 -0.02 8.01 -9.38
N THR A 55 0.70 7.03 -9.94
CA THR A 55 1.74 7.27 -10.96
C THR A 55 1.31 6.85 -12.35
N ASN A 56 0.13 6.24 -12.48
CA ASN A 56 -0.39 5.56 -13.66
C ASN A 56 0.56 4.49 -14.22
N LEU A 57 1.49 4.00 -13.39
CA LEU A 57 2.46 2.99 -13.79
C LEU A 57 1.82 1.60 -13.74
N LEU A 58 1.81 0.92 -14.87
CA LEU A 58 1.44 -0.49 -14.98
C LEU A 58 2.71 -1.33 -14.96
N GLU A 59 2.84 -2.26 -14.03
CA GLU A 59 3.88 -3.30 -14.00
C GLU A 59 3.25 -4.64 -14.40
N LEU A 60 3.69 -5.20 -15.52
CA LEU A 60 3.23 -6.49 -16.03
C LEU A 60 4.27 -7.57 -15.75
N TYR A 61 3.82 -8.70 -15.22
CA TYR A 61 4.57 -9.93 -15.05
C TYR A 61 3.79 -11.05 -15.73
N GLY A 62 4.44 -11.83 -16.59
CA GLY A 62 3.77 -12.97 -17.20
C GLY A 62 4.72 -14.00 -17.75
N ASN A 63 4.15 -15.12 -18.16
CA ASN A 63 4.84 -16.16 -18.89
C ASN A 63 3.93 -16.74 -19.97
N TYR A 64 4.54 -17.51 -20.86
CA TYR A 64 3.85 -18.37 -21.79
C TYR A 64 4.64 -19.66 -21.97
N ARG A 65 3.95 -20.70 -22.42
CA ARG A 65 4.51 -22.02 -22.68
C ARG A 65 3.80 -22.70 -23.84
N ASN A 66 4.53 -23.58 -24.51
CA ASN A 66 4.02 -24.46 -25.58
C ASN A 66 3.40 -23.73 -26.78
N LEU A 67 3.92 -22.55 -27.17
CA LEU A 67 3.59 -21.97 -28.48
C LEU A 67 3.95 -22.96 -29.59
N THR A 68 3.14 -22.97 -30.64
CA THR A 68 3.34 -23.82 -31.82
C THR A 68 4.62 -23.50 -32.59
N ALA A 69 5.13 -22.26 -32.44
CA ALA A 69 6.40 -21.82 -32.99
C ALA A 69 7.01 -20.72 -32.10
N ASN A 70 8.21 -20.28 -32.44
CA ASN A 70 8.87 -19.20 -31.69
C ASN A 70 8.00 -17.94 -31.68
N ILE A 71 7.95 -17.28 -30.52
CA ILE A 71 7.33 -15.97 -30.38
C ILE A 71 7.92 -14.98 -31.40
N ASN A 72 7.10 -14.09 -31.95
CA ASN A 72 7.59 -12.95 -32.74
C ASN A 72 7.20 -11.60 -32.14
N ASN A 73 6.11 -11.53 -31.37
CA ASN A 73 5.65 -10.29 -30.78
C ASN A 73 4.70 -10.52 -29.60
N SER A 74 4.56 -9.51 -28.74
CA SER A 74 3.61 -9.51 -27.64
C SER A 74 3.18 -8.09 -27.27
N HIS A 75 1.91 -7.94 -26.90
CA HIS A 75 1.29 -6.63 -26.76
C HIS A 75 0.27 -6.56 -25.63
N ILE A 76 0.04 -5.33 -25.14
CA ILE A 76 -1.20 -4.93 -24.46
C ILE A 76 -2.09 -4.23 -25.47
N HIS A 77 -3.36 -4.65 -25.55
CA HIS A 77 -4.37 -4.10 -26.46
C HIS A 77 -5.55 -3.50 -25.70
N GLY A 78 -6.25 -2.55 -26.31
CA GLY A 78 -7.48 -1.98 -25.81
C GLY A 78 -7.91 -0.69 -26.50
N PRO A 79 -9.09 -0.14 -26.17
CA PRO A 79 -10.10 -0.76 -25.33
C PRO A 79 -10.93 -1.81 -26.08
N ALA A 80 -11.17 -2.98 -25.49
CA ALA A 80 -12.06 -4.01 -26.00
C ALA A 80 -12.62 -4.91 -24.90
N ALA A 81 -13.93 -5.17 -24.97
CA ALA A 81 -14.61 -6.18 -24.17
C ALA A 81 -14.08 -7.60 -24.51
N PRO A 82 -14.30 -8.59 -23.62
CA PRO A 82 -13.92 -9.98 -23.90
C PRO A 82 -14.48 -10.47 -25.25
N GLY A 83 -13.63 -11.12 -26.05
CA GLY A 83 -14.00 -11.64 -27.37
C GLY A 83 -14.03 -10.61 -28.51
N VAL A 84 -13.56 -9.38 -28.28
CA VAL A 84 -13.46 -8.33 -29.31
C VAL A 84 -12.00 -7.95 -29.56
N ASN A 85 -11.63 -7.69 -30.81
CA ASN A 85 -10.29 -7.20 -31.17
C ASN A 85 -10.17 -5.69 -30.97
N ALA A 86 -9.01 -5.24 -30.48
CA ALA A 86 -8.62 -3.83 -30.41
C ALA A 86 -7.21 -3.61 -30.96
N GLY A 87 -6.87 -2.35 -31.22
CA GLY A 87 -5.51 -1.94 -31.56
C GLY A 87 -4.52 -2.16 -30.42
N VAL A 88 -3.23 -2.13 -30.77
CA VAL A 88 -2.12 -2.21 -29.80
C VAL A 88 -2.05 -0.89 -29.03
N LEU A 89 -2.01 -0.98 -27.70
CA LEU A 89 -1.70 0.15 -26.81
C LEU A 89 -0.20 0.22 -26.53
N TYR A 90 0.41 -0.91 -26.19
CA TYR A 90 1.83 -0.99 -25.85
C TYR A 90 2.44 -2.30 -26.33
N ASN A 91 3.67 -2.21 -26.84
CA ASN A 91 4.53 -3.38 -26.97
C ASN A 91 5.05 -3.77 -25.59
N ILE A 92 5.14 -5.06 -25.30
CA ILE A 92 5.73 -5.58 -24.07
C ILE A 92 6.97 -6.42 -24.39
N SER A 93 7.87 -6.52 -23.44
CA SER A 93 9.10 -7.29 -23.59
C SER A 93 8.79 -8.77 -23.39
N ASN A 94 9.34 -9.61 -24.26
CA ASN A 94 9.28 -11.06 -24.16
C ASN A 94 10.67 -11.70 -24.27
N THR A 95 10.81 -12.91 -23.76
CA THR A 95 12.06 -13.70 -23.82
C THR A 95 11.78 -15.12 -24.31
N GLY A 96 12.81 -15.88 -24.68
CA GLY A 96 12.65 -17.30 -25.02
C GLY A 96 12.14 -17.56 -26.44
N GLY A 97 11.68 -18.80 -26.67
CA GLY A 97 11.21 -19.29 -27.97
C GLY A 97 9.73 -19.64 -27.90
N THR A 98 9.43 -20.94 -27.84
CA THR A 98 8.07 -21.46 -27.66
C THR A 98 7.55 -21.36 -26.23
N SER A 99 8.45 -21.11 -25.27
CA SER A 99 8.13 -20.80 -23.87
C SER A 99 9.04 -19.66 -23.41
N GLY A 100 8.52 -18.79 -22.56
CA GLY A 100 9.20 -17.54 -22.21
C GLY A 100 8.43 -16.64 -21.27
N THR A 101 9.05 -15.53 -20.88
CA THR A 101 8.44 -14.53 -19.97
C THR A 101 7.91 -13.32 -20.73
N LEU A 102 6.96 -12.62 -20.12
CA LEU A 102 6.41 -11.33 -20.54
C LEU A 102 6.66 -10.31 -19.43
N SER A 103 7.05 -9.10 -19.80
CA SER A 103 7.21 -7.98 -18.86
C SER A 103 6.95 -6.64 -19.52
N GLY A 104 6.52 -5.64 -18.74
CA GLY A 104 6.32 -4.30 -19.25
C GLY A 104 6.03 -3.30 -18.14
N THR A 105 6.45 -2.05 -18.33
CA THR A 105 6.25 -0.96 -17.37
C THR A 105 5.61 0.30 -17.98
N PRO A 106 4.56 0.20 -18.84
CA PRO A 106 4.00 1.39 -19.47
C PRO A 106 3.33 2.31 -18.45
N THR A 107 3.44 3.62 -18.69
CA THR A 107 2.62 4.62 -17.99
C THR A 107 1.34 4.85 -18.79
N LEU A 108 0.19 4.69 -18.15
CA LEU A 108 -1.12 4.82 -18.78
C LEU A 108 -1.62 6.27 -18.78
N THR A 109 -2.38 6.60 -19.81
CA THR A 109 -3.27 7.78 -19.80
C THR A 109 -4.52 7.48 -18.96
N GLU A 110 -5.19 8.53 -18.49
CA GLU A 110 -6.44 8.40 -17.72
C GLU A 110 -7.52 7.61 -18.47
N ALA A 111 -7.64 7.81 -19.79
CA ALA A 111 -8.59 7.07 -20.61
C ALA A 111 -8.26 5.56 -20.70
N GLN A 112 -6.97 5.21 -20.75
CA GLN A 112 -6.54 3.81 -20.74
C GLN A 112 -6.73 3.18 -19.36
N GLU A 113 -6.49 3.91 -18.28
CA GLU A 113 -6.76 3.46 -16.91
C GLU A 113 -8.23 3.05 -16.73
N VAL A 114 -9.16 3.92 -17.14
CA VAL A 114 -10.61 3.63 -17.05
C VAL A 114 -10.94 2.31 -17.75
N ASN A 115 -10.33 2.06 -18.91
CA ASN A 115 -10.56 0.84 -19.67
C ASN A 115 -9.86 -0.39 -19.07
N LEU A 116 -8.65 -0.24 -18.55
CA LEU A 116 -7.95 -1.29 -17.80
C LEU A 116 -8.81 -1.73 -16.62
N LEU A 117 -9.30 -0.76 -15.83
CA LEU A 117 -10.08 -1.02 -14.63
C LEU A 117 -11.50 -1.52 -14.91
N ALA A 118 -12.04 -1.26 -16.10
CA ALA A 118 -13.30 -1.83 -16.58
C ALA A 118 -13.14 -3.26 -17.14
N GLY A 119 -11.92 -3.79 -17.20
CA GLY A 119 -11.65 -5.09 -17.82
C GLY A 119 -11.73 -5.07 -19.34
N ASN A 120 -11.52 -3.90 -19.97
CA ASN A 120 -11.53 -3.70 -21.42
C ASN A 120 -10.12 -3.69 -22.02
N THR A 121 -9.18 -4.44 -21.44
CA THR A 121 -7.77 -4.49 -21.88
C THR A 121 -7.32 -5.95 -21.84
N TYR A 122 -6.50 -6.36 -22.80
CA TYR A 122 -6.00 -7.74 -22.88
C TYR A 122 -4.53 -7.79 -23.28
N VAL A 123 -3.88 -8.89 -22.93
CA VAL A 123 -2.53 -9.25 -23.38
C VAL A 123 -2.64 -10.29 -24.49
N ASN A 124 -1.86 -10.11 -25.54
CA ASN A 124 -1.81 -11.01 -26.69
C ASN A 124 -0.36 -11.43 -26.99
N VAL A 125 -0.17 -12.69 -27.35
CA VAL A 125 1.12 -13.29 -27.70
C VAL A 125 1.04 -13.89 -29.10
N HIS A 126 2.01 -13.53 -29.95
CA HIS A 126 2.08 -13.93 -31.35
C HIS A 126 3.29 -14.82 -31.61
N SER A 127 3.13 -15.85 -32.44
CA SER A 127 4.21 -16.74 -32.88
C SER A 127 4.42 -16.70 -34.39
N VAL A 128 5.59 -17.16 -34.84
CA VAL A 128 5.90 -17.35 -36.26
C VAL A 128 5.13 -18.57 -36.77
N GLY A 129 3.91 -18.38 -37.26
CA GLY A 129 3.08 -19.52 -37.65
C GLY A 129 1.70 -19.12 -38.19
N PRO A 130 0.74 -20.06 -38.19
CA PRO A 130 -0.57 -19.84 -38.81
C PRO A 130 -1.44 -18.81 -38.07
N TYR A 131 -1.10 -18.45 -36.83
CA TYR A 131 -1.89 -17.56 -35.97
C TYR A 131 -1.50 -16.08 -36.14
N THR A 132 -1.76 -15.53 -37.31
CA THR A 132 -1.36 -14.15 -37.65
C THR A 132 -2.01 -13.07 -36.78
N GLY A 133 -3.17 -13.34 -36.17
CA GLY A 133 -3.87 -12.44 -35.25
C GLY A 133 -3.42 -12.51 -33.78
N GLY A 134 -2.61 -13.51 -33.42
CA GLY A 134 -2.31 -13.89 -32.03
C GLY A 134 -2.56 -15.38 -31.82
N GLU A 135 -1.69 -16.04 -31.06
CA GLU A 135 -1.83 -17.47 -30.73
C GLU A 135 -2.58 -17.69 -29.42
N ILE A 136 -2.33 -16.83 -28.41
CA ILE A 136 -2.98 -16.87 -27.09
C ILE A 136 -3.25 -15.47 -26.54
N ARG A 137 -4.45 -15.30 -25.95
CA ARG A 137 -4.93 -14.06 -25.33
C ARG A 137 -5.24 -14.28 -23.85
N ALA A 138 -5.01 -13.24 -23.07
CA ALA A 138 -5.52 -13.09 -21.71
C ALA A 138 -6.27 -11.78 -21.58
N GLN A 139 -7.60 -11.83 -21.41
CA GLN A 139 -8.33 -10.66 -20.94
C GLN A 139 -7.87 -10.31 -19.51
N LEU A 140 -7.53 -9.05 -19.28
CA LEU A 140 -7.16 -8.58 -17.94
C LEU A 140 -8.43 -8.26 -17.16
N THR A 141 -8.57 -8.90 -16.01
CA THR A 141 -9.67 -8.66 -15.08
C THR A 141 -9.13 -8.11 -13.77
N VAL A 142 -9.78 -7.06 -13.26
CA VAL A 142 -9.40 -6.46 -11.98
C VAL A 142 -9.80 -7.38 -10.85
N THR A 143 -8.90 -7.55 -9.89
CA THR A 143 -9.20 -8.25 -8.65
C THR A 143 -9.91 -7.33 -7.66
N THR A 144 -10.56 -7.91 -6.65
CA THR A 144 -11.33 -7.11 -5.69
C THR A 144 -10.41 -6.22 -4.85
N ASP A 145 -10.73 -4.92 -4.77
CA ASP A 145 -9.93 -3.92 -4.06
C ASP A 145 -9.74 -4.28 -2.58
N GLY A 146 -8.50 -4.19 -2.10
CA GLY A 146 -8.14 -4.54 -0.72
C GLY A 146 -8.22 -6.04 -0.40
N GLN A 147 -8.59 -6.89 -1.36
CA GLN A 147 -8.72 -8.33 -1.19
C GLN A 147 -7.67 -9.13 -1.96
N THR A 148 -6.65 -8.45 -2.51
CA THR A 148 -5.57 -9.10 -3.24
C THR A 148 -4.23 -8.82 -2.60
N GLU A 149 -3.46 -9.88 -2.43
CA GLU A 149 -2.10 -9.80 -1.90
C GLU A 149 -1.13 -10.29 -2.97
N PHE A 150 -0.05 -9.55 -3.17
CA PHE A 150 0.97 -9.87 -4.15
C PHE A 150 2.20 -10.42 -3.45
N PHE A 151 2.74 -11.49 -4.02
CA PHE A 151 3.89 -12.22 -3.53
C PHE A 151 4.97 -12.29 -4.60
N ASN A 152 6.21 -12.43 -4.18
CA ASN A 152 7.34 -12.78 -5.01
C ASN A 152 8.16 -13.88 -4.34
N ALA A 153 8.97 -14.57 -5.13
CA ALA A 153 10.06 -15.38 -4.60
C ALA A 153 11.23 -15.33 -5.59
N ARG A 154 12.44 -15.22 -5.06
CA ARG A 154 13.66 -15.50 -5.82
C ARG A 154 14.10 -16.92 -5.49
N LEU A 155 14.34 -17.73 -6.52
CA LEU A 155 14.68 -19.14 -6.41
C LEU A 155 16.19 -19.33 -6.54
N GLN A 156 16.83 -19.96 -5.54
CA GLN A 156 18.28 -20.23 -5.54
C GLN A 156 18.60 -21.54 -4.82
N GLY A 157 19.78 -22.11 -5.11
CA GLY A 157 20.33 -23.26 -4.39
C GLY A 157 20.68 -22.95 -2.93
N ALA A 158 21.18 -21.73 -2.68
CA ALA A 158 21.51 -21.22 -1.36
C ALA A 158 20.31 -21.20 -0.39
N GLN A 159 19.10 -21.13 -0.92
CA GLN A 159 17.88 -21.12 -0.12
C GLN A 159 17.35 -22.53 0.17
N GLN A 160 17.99 -23.61 -0.31
CA GLN A 160 17.58 -24.99 0.02
C GLN A 160 17.77 -25.30 1.51
N THR A 161 17.08 -26.34 2.01
CA THR A 161 17.32 -26.88 3.37
C THR A 161 17.76 -28.33 3.26
N PRO A 162 19.05 -28.64 3.51
CA PRO A 162 20.16 -27.68 3.66
C PRO A 162 20.48 -26.93 2.34
N PRO A 163 21.16 -25.77 2.40
CA PRO A 163 21.59 -25.05 1.20
C PRO A 163 22.42 -25.95 0.28
N ASN A 164 22.26 -25.78 -1.02
CA ASN A 164 23.04 -26.49 -2.02
C ASN A 164 23.86 -25.53 -2.89
N GLY A 165 24.86 -26.05 -3.60
CA GLY A 165 25.79 -25.25 -4.40
C GLY A 165 25.32 -24.93 -5.83
N SER A 166 24.04 -25.12 -6.17
CA SER A 166 23.56 -24.79 -7.51
C SER A 166 23.64 -23.28 -7.75
N LEU A 167 24.20 -22.92 -8.91
CA LEU A 167 24.25 -21.54 -9.42
C LEU A 167 23.01 -21.19 -10.26
N ALA A 168 22.05 -22.10 -10.36
CA ALA A 168 20.80 -21.84 -11.05
C ALA A 168 20.00 -20.78 -10.31
N THR A 169 19.23 -20.00 -11.07
CA THR A 169 18.40 -18.93 -10.52
C THR A 169 16.99 -19.02 -11.07
N GLY A 170 16.04 -18.46 -10.34
CA GLY A 170 14.70 -18.25 -10.83
C GLY A 170 13.98 -17.14 -10.07
N ALA A 171 12.81 -16.79 -10.57
CA ALA A 171 11.96 -15.80 -9.95
C ALA A 171 10.49 -16.14 -10.20
N VAL A 172 9.63 -15.85 -9.23
CA VAL A 172 8.18 -15.92 -9.38
C VAL A 172 7.54 -14.64 -8.87
N SER A 173 6.42 -14.30 -9.48
CA SER A 173 5.45 -13.32 -9.00
C SER A 173 4.10 -14.02 -8.87
N ALA A 174 3.37 -13.72 -7.82
CA ALA A 174 2.07 -14.31 -7.58
C ALA A 174 1.10 -13.29 -6.98
N ILE A 175 -0.19 -13.52 -7.18
CA ILE A 175 -1.24 -12.85 -6.43
C ILE A 175 -2.23 -13.88 -5.89
N ILE A 176 -2.75 -13.61 -4.70
CA ILE A 176 -3.90 -14.32 -4.14
C ILE A 176 -5.08 -13.36 -4.16
N ASP A 177 -6.11 -13.70 -4.94
CA ASP A 177 -7.41 -13.04 -4.86
C ASP A 177 -8.22 -13.71 -3.75
N LYS A 178 -8.35 -13.04 -2.60
CA LYS A 178 -9.06 -13.57 -1.42
C LYS A 178 -10.57 -13.63 -1.63
N ALA A 179 -11.12 -12.89 -2.59
CA ALA A 179 -12.55 -12.97 -2.91
C ALA A 179 -12.89 -14.31 -3.57
N THR A 180 -11.98 -14.84 -4.39
CA THR A 180 -12.16 -16.13 -5.08
C THR A 180 -11.27 -17.25 -4.54
N ASN A 181 -10.47 -16.97 -3.50
CA ASN A 181 -9.40 -17.82 -3.00
C ASN A 181 -8.50 -18.38 -4.11
N THR A 182 -8.20 -17.58 -5.14
CA THR A 182 -7.48 -18.07 -6.31
C THR A 182 -6.06 -17.55 -6.33
N LEU A 183 -5.09 -18.47 -6.47
CA LEU A 183 -3.69 -18.16 -6.73
C LEU A 183 -3.48 -17.99 -8.23
N TYR A 184 -2.84 -16.90 -8.62
CA TYR A 184 -2.22 -16.72 -9.93
C TYR A 184 -0.73 -16.59 -9.70
N LEU A 185 0.08 -17.43 -10.33
CA LEU A 185 1.54 -17.40 -10.23
C LEU A 185 2.13 -17.50 -11.62
N THR A 186 3.16 -16.69 -11.86
CA THR A 186 3.99 -16.70 -13.07
C THR A 186 5.46 -16.55 -12.67
N GLY A 187 6.36 -17.17 -13.42
CA GLY A 187 7.79 -17.08 -13.15
C GLY A 187 8.66 -17.83 -14.14
N ASN A 188 9.93 -17.92 -13.81
CA ASN A 188 10.96 -18.54 -14.64
C ASN A 188 12.15 -19.06 -13.82
N TYR A 189 12.96 -19.88 -14.47
CA TYR A 189 14.27 -20.32 -13.99
C TYR A 189 15.26 -20.45 -15.14
N THR A 190 16.54 -20.43 -14.83
CA THR A 190 17.63 -20.59 -15.77
C THR A 190 18.86 -21.22 -15.11
N GLY A 191 19.65 -21.94 -15.91
CA GLY A 191 20.94 -22.48 -15.48
C GLY A 191 20.85 -23.72 -14.60
N LEU A 192 19.71 -24.42 -14.58
CA LEU A 192 19.60 -25.70 -13.88
C LEU A 192 20.62 -26.71 -14.40
N THR A 193 21.13 -27.57 -13.52
CA THR A 193 22.14 -28.57 -13.87
C THR A 193 21.64 -29.69 -14.78
N ALA A 194 20.32 -29.92 -14.81
CA ALA A 194 19.64 -30.81 -15.75
C ALA A 194 18.25 -30.25 -16.07
N ALA A 195 17.53 -30.89 -16.99
CA ALA A 195 16.16 -30.49 -17.29
C ALA A 195 15.28 -30.59 -16.02
N ALA A 196 14.46 -29.56 -15.77
CA ALA A 196 13.51 -29.58 -14.66
C ALA A 196 12.64 -30.83 -14.73
N SER A 197 12.56 -31.57 -13.62
CA SER A 197 11.76 -32.79 -13.49
C SER A 197 10.43 -32.55 -12.80
N ASN A 198 10.36 -31.55 -11.90
CA ASN A 198 9.17 -31.15 -11.17
C ASN A 198 9.27 -29.70 -10.69
N ALA A 199 8.13 -29.05 -10.45
CA ALA A 199 8.05 -27.76 -9.75
C ALA A 199 6.77 -27.67 -8.89
N HIS A 200 6.91 -27.15 -7.67
CA HIS A 200 5.83 -27.13 -6.68
C HIS A 200 5.91 -25.91 -5.76
N ILE A 201 4.79 -25.61 -5.08
CA ILE A 201 4.80 -24.90 -3.81
C ILE A 201 4.73 -25.93 -2.68
N HIS A 202 5.59 -25.78 -1.70
CA HIS A 202 5.65 -26.60 -0.49
C HIS A 202 5.21 -25.81 0.73
N THR A 203 4.81 -26.53 1.78
CA THR A 203 4.77 -25.99 3.15
C THR A 203 6.18 -25.87 3.71
N GLY A 204 6.38 -24.92 4.60
CA GLY A 204 7.64 -24.68 5.31
C GLY A 204 8.00 -23.21 5.33
N GLY A 205 8.25 -22.68 6.53
CA GLY A 205 8.89 -21.38 6.69
C GLY A 205 10.35 -21.40 6.25
N PRO A 206 11.03 -20.24 6.25
CA PRO A 206 12.45 -20.19 5.91
C PRO A 206 13.29 -21.14 6.75
N GLY A 207 14.24 -21.83 6.12
CA GLY A 207 15.09 -22.82 6.78
C GLY A 207 14.43 -24.16 7.10
N ALA A 208 13.10 -24.29 6.95
CA ALA A 208 12.37 -25.55 7.13
C ALA A 208 11.94 -26.15 5.78
N SER A 209 11.93 -27.48 5.70
CA SER A 209 11.37 -28.25 4.58
C SER A 209 9.96 -28.72 4.92
N GLY A 210 9.12 -28.93 3.91
CA GLY A 210 7.79 -29.51 4.11
C GLY A 210 7.18 -30.14 2.86
N GLY A 211 5.95 -30.62 3.00
CA GLY A 211 5.25 -31.36 1.95
C GLY A 211 4.75 -30.46 0.81
N VAL A 212 4.55 -31.06 -0.36
CA VAL A 212 3.96 -30.42 -1.54
C VAL A 212 2.50 -30.05 -1.27
N ILE A 213 2.10 -28.83 -1.62
CA ILE A 213 0.72 -28.35 -1.48
C ILE A 213 0.10 -27.79 -2.76
N VAL A 214 0.92 -27.33 -3.72
CA VAL A 214 0.44 -26.84 -5.02
C VAL A 214 1.38 -27.32 -6.13
N PRO A 215 0.89 -28.06 -7.14
CA PRO A 215 1.67 -28.34 -8.34
C PRO A 215 1.78 -27.10 -9.22
N LEU A 216 2.94 -26.93 -9.85
CA LEU A 216 3.17 -25.88 -10.85
C LEU A 216 3.30 -26.51 -12.23
N ASN A 217 2.82 -25.79 -13.26
CA ASN A 217 3.21 -26.06 -14.62
C ASN A 217 4.64 -25.55 -14.84
N PHE A 218 5.46 -26.29 -15.58
CA PHE A 218 6.85 -25.92 -15.83
C PHE A 218 7.34 -26.41 -17.20
N THR A 219 8.48 -25.88 -17.66
CA THR A 219 9.14 -26.31 -18.90
C THR A 219 10.16 -27.43 -18.64
N THR A 220 10.11 -28.57 -19.30
CA THR A 220 11.10 -29.64 -19.11
C THR A 220 12.44 -29.32 -19.80
N ALA A 221 13.21 -28.37 -19.25
CA ALA A 221 14.47 -27.85 -19.77
C ALA A 221 15.33 -27.24 -18.65
N THR A 222 16.58 -26.86 -18.95
CA THR A 222 17.49 -26.20 -17.99
C THR A 222 17.17 -24.71 -17.77
N THR A 223 16.43 -24.12 -18.71
CA THR A 223 15.88 -22.77 -18.65
C THR A 223 14.41 -22.84 -19.09
N GLY A 224 13.52 -22.21 -18.33
CA GLY A 224 12.09 -22.43 -18.52
C GLY A 224 11.21 -21.49 -17.69
N THR A 225 9.91 -21.72 -17.79
CA THR A 225 8.88 -20.94 -17.07
C THR A 225 8.17 -21.77 -16.02
N LEU A 226 7.49 -21.08 -15.10
CA LEU A 226 6.66 -21.65 -14.04
C LEU A 226 5.32 -20.92 -14.04
N ASP A 227 4.21 -21.63 -13.95
CA ASP A 227 2.91 -20.99 -13.72
C ASP A 227 1.90 -21.87 -13.00
N THR A 228 0.92 -21.23 -12.37
CA THR A 228 -0.35 -21.87 -12.00
C THR A 228 -1.46 -20.83 -11.87
N SER A 229 -2.70 -21.27 -12.11
CA SER A 229 -3.92 -20.51 -11.82
C SER A 229 -4.92 -21.47 -11.20
N MET A 230 -5.09 -21.45 -9.88
CA MET A 230 -5.96 -22.42 -9.21
C MET A 230 -6.64 -21.87 -7.96
N VAL A 231 -7.83 -22.41 -7.66
CA VAL A 231 -8.52 -22.16 -6.40
C VAL A 231 -7.83 -22.92 -5.28
N LEU A 232 -7.48 -22.21 -4.22
CA LEU A 232 -6.83 -22.74 -3.02
C LEU A 232 -7.86 -23.18 -1.98
N THR A 233 -7.49 -24.17 -1.17
CA THR A 233 -8.17 -24.41 0.10
C THR A 233 -7.80 -23.30 1.10
N ALA A 234 -8.63 -23.08 2.13
CA ALA A 234 -8.35 -22.09 3.16
C ALA A 234 -6.99 -22.33 3.85
N THR A 235 -6.67 -23.59 4.17
CA THR A 235 -5.38 -23.97 4.78
C THR A 235 -4.18 -23.63 3.89
N VAL A 236 -4.26 -23.93 2.58
CA VAL A 236 -3.15 -23.61 1.66
C VAL A 236 -3.00 -22.11 1.51
N ARG A 237 -4.11 -21.37 1.35
CA ARG A 237 -4.12 -19.91 1.31
C ARG A 237 -3.43 -19.34 2.54
N ASP A 238 -3.88 -19.72 3.74
CA ASP A 238 -3.39 -19.16 5.00
C ASP A 238 -1.90 -19.46 5.22
N ASN A 239 -1.41 -20.63 4.80
CA ASN A 239 0.03 -20.92 4.79
C ASN A 239 0.82 -19.97 3.88
N ILE A 240 0.31 -19.65 2.69
CA ILE A 240 0.96 -18.67 1.80
C ILE A 240 0.89 -17.26 2.41
N LEU A 241 -0.27 -16.84 2.93
CA LEU A 241 -0.45 -15.50 3.52
C LEU A 241 0.47 -15.28 4.73
N THR A 242 0.74 -16.34 5.51
CA THR A 242 1.62 -16.29 6.68
C THR A 242 3.10 -16.48 6.36
N GLY A 243 3.46 -16.60 5.08
CA GLY A 243 4.85 -16.78 4.65
C GLY A 243 5.43 -18.16 4.98
N ASN A 244 4.58 -19.16 5.23
CA ASN A 244 4.97 -20.53 5.55
C ASN A 244 5.02 -21.45 4.32
N THR A 245 5.35 -20.91 3.15
CA THR A 245 5.45 -21.65 1.90
C THR A 245 6.59 -21.19 1.02
N TYR A 246 7.20 -22.13 0.28
CA TYR A 246 8.23 -21.82 -0.71
C TYR A 246 7.93 -22.49 -2.05
N VAL A 247 8.39 -21.86 -3.13
CA VAL A 247 8.42 -22.44 -4.47
C VAL A 247 9.73 -23.21 -4.63
N ASN A 248 9.67 -24.38 -5.28
CA ASN A 248 10.82 -25.25 -5.49
C ASN A 248 10.83 -25.80 -6.92
N VAL A 249 12.01 -25.92 -7.53
CA VAL A 249 12.22 -26.57 -8.83
C VAL A 249 13.26 -27.68 -8.66
N HIS A 250 12.94 -28.86 -9.18
CA HIS A 250 13.72 -30.08 -9.00
C HIS A 250 14.39 -30.50 -10.31
N THR A 251 15.56 -31.12 -10.20
CA THR A 251 16.21 -31.82 -11.30
C THR A 251 16.57 -33.25 -10.91
N PRO A 252 16.75 -34.18 -11.87
CA PRO A 252 17.17 -35.54 -11.56
C PRO A 252 18.55 -35.59 -10.87
N GLY A 253 18.85 -36.71 -10.19
CA GLY A 253 20.17 -36.93 -9.58
C GLY A 253 20.33 -36.22 -8.22
N ILE A 254 21.45 -35.51 -8.04
CA ILE A 254 21.88 -34.95 -6.75
C ILE A 254 20.92 -33.89 -6.19
N TYR A 255 20.10 -33.27 -7.04
CA TYR A 255 19.11 -32.26 -6.65
C TYR A 255 17.66 -32.75 -6.78
N SER A 256 17.44 -34.06 -6.68
CA SER A 256 16.09 -34.66 -6.73
C SER A 256 15.15 -34.15 -5.63
N ALA A 257 15.69 -33.78 -4.46
CA ALA A 257 14.94 -33.13 -3.37
C ALA A 257 14.62 -31.63 -3.63
N GLY A 258 15.26 -31.02 -4.64
CA GLY A 258 15.13 -29.60 -4.99
C GLY A 258 16.49 -29.04 -5.41
N GLU A 259 16.55 -28.40 -6.58
CA GLU A 259 17.74 -27.69 -7.04
C GLU A 259 17.70 -26.23 -6.57
N ILE A 260 16.60 -25.51 -6.81
CA ILE A 260 16.44 -24.11 -6.42
C ILE A 260 15.11 -23.89 -5.71
N ARG A 261 15.13 -23.15 -4.59
CA ARG A 261 13.90 -22.76 -3.87
C ARG A 261 13.89 -21.30 -3.51
N GLY A 262 12.70 -20.80 -3.23
CA GLY A 262 12.44 -19.40 -2.91
C GLY A 262 11.21 -19.28 -2.05
N GLN A 263 11.32 -18.62 -0.90
CA GLN A 263 10.17 -18.39 -0.03
C GLN A 263 9.15 -17.50 -0.76
N LEU A 264 7.88 -17.92 -0.81
CA LEU A 264 6.82 -17.12 -1.40
C LEU A 264 6.37 -16.09 -0.37
N THR A 265 6.76 -14.84 -0.59
CA THR A 265 6.62 -13.76 0.40
C THR A 265 5.90 -12.58 -0.20
N GLN A 266 5.12 -11.84 0.58
CA GLN A 266 4.53 -10.60 0.11
C GLN A 266 5.63 -9.61 -0.31
N LEU A 267 5.33 -8.74 -1.29
CA LEU A 267 6.25 -7.65 -1.65
C LEU A 267 6.74 -6.92 -0.39
N SER A 268 8.07 -6.90 -0.26
CA SER A 268 8.87 -6.38 0.87
C SER A 268 9.04 -7.29 2.09
N GLN A 269 9.57 -8.51 1.90
CA GLN A 269 10.23 -9.15 3.03
C GLN A 269 11.54 -8.43 3.36
N MET A 270 11.39 -7.42 4.20
CA MET A 270 12.49 -6.91 4.99
C MET A 270 12.82 -7.95 6.06
N TRP A 271 14.00 -8.52 5.98
CA TRP A 271 14.62 -9.27 7.06
C TRP A 271 15.28 -8.29 8.01
N PHE A 272 15.16 -8.54 9.31
CA PHE A 272 15.78 -7.69 10.31
C PHE A 272 16.74 -8.51 11.17
N PHE A 273 17.87 -7.88 11.51
CA PHE A 273 18.88 -8.42 12.41
C PHE A 273 19.21 -7.34 13.41
N ALA A 274 19.38 -7.68 14.67
CA ALA A 274 19.88 -6.71 15.65
C ALA A 274 20.64 -7.41 16.77
N ASN A 275 21.67 -6.75 17.26
CA ASN A 275 22.38 -7.20 18.43
C ASN A 275 23.13 -6.04 19.11
N ALA A 276 23.43 -6.23 20.39
CA ALA A 276 24.26 -5.29 21.14
C ALA A 276 25.74 -5.51 20.79
N LEU A 277 26.46 -4.43 20.52
CA LEU A 277 27.91 -4.39 20.37
C LEU A 277 28.55 -4.43 21.77
N GLN A 278 29.35 -5.45 22.06
CA GLN A 278 30.01 -5.61 23.36
C GLN A 278 31.37 -6.30 23.24
N GLY A 279 32.31 -5.96 24.13
CA GLY A 279 33.63 -6.62 24.19
C GLY A 279 33.55 -8.10 24.58
N SER A 280 32.48 -8.49 25.28
CA SER A 280 32.18 -9.90 25.59
C SER A 280 31.84 -10.75 24.36
N GLN A 281 31.54 -10.12 23.22
CA GLN A 281 31.29 -10.80 21.96
C GLN A 281 32.53 -10.84 21.05
N GLU A 282 33.64 -10.17 21.41
CA GLU A 282 34.89 -10.24 20.66
C GLU A 282 35.57 -11.60 20.75
N PHE A 283 36.48 -11.85 19.81
CA PHE A 283 37.37 -13.01 19.87
C PHE A 283 38.84 -12.61 19.63
N PRO A 284 39.72 -12.76 20.64
CA PRO A 284 39.42 -13.16 22.02
C PRO A 284 38.48 -12.17 22.73
N VAL A 285 37.69 -12.67 23.69
CA VAL A 285 36.83 -11.83 24.53
C VAL A 285 37.66 -10.78 25.26
N ASN A 286 37.19 -9.54 25.30
CA ASN A 286 37.85 -8.45 26.01
C ASN A 286 36.91 -7.78 27.05
N ALA A 287 37.49 -6.97 27.94
CA ALA A 287 36.79 -6.32 29.05
C ALA A 287 36.46 -4.84 28.77
N SER A 288 36.36 -4.43 27.51
CA SER A 288 36.00 -3.05 27.19
C SER A 288 34.63 -2.68 27.79
N PRO A 289 34.50 -1.50 28.42
CA PRO A 289 33.20 -0.99 28.89
C PRO A 289 32.35 -0.44 27.74
N ALA A 290 32.90 -0.39 26.53
CA ALA A 290 32.22 0.13 25.35
C ALA A 290 30.98 -0.70 25.03
N LYS A 291 29.97 -0.02 24.52
CA LYS A 291 28.68 -0.61 24.18
C LYS A 291 28.08 0.07 22.97
N GLY A 292 27.13 -0.60 22.34
CA GLY A 292 26.36 -0.05 21.23
C GLY A 292 25.28 -1.01 20.79
N THR A 293 24.53 -0.64 19.78
CA THR A 293 23.54 -1.52 19.14
C THR A 293 23.62 -1.35 17.64
N VAL A 294 23.53 -2.46 16.90
CA VAL A 294 23.34 -2.45 15.45
C VAL A 294 21.98 -3.03 15.11
N ILE A 295 21.33 -2.42 14.14
CA ILE A 295 20.11 -2.90 13.49
C ILE A 295 20.39 -2.96 11.99
N VAL A 296 20.13 -4.12 11.39
CA VAL A 296 20.28 -4.37 9.97
C VAL A 296 18.92 -4.70 9.38
N LYS A 297 18.67 -4.13 8.21
CA LYS A 297 17.48 -4.31 7.39
C LYS A 297 17.93 -4.87 6.04
N TYR A 298 17.48 -6.06 5.67
CA TYR A 298 17.88 -6.73 4.43
C TYR A 298 16.66 -7.00 3.54
N ASN A 299 16.70 -6.49 2.31
CA ASN A 299 15.64 -6.68 1.33
C ASN A 299 15.98 -7.87 0.43
N SER A 300 15.30 -8.99 0.63
CA SER A 300 15.51 -10.23 -0.15
C SER A 300 15.07 -10.11 -1.61
N THR A 301 14.34 -9.05 -1.99
CA THR A 301 13.98 -8.78 -3.39
C THR A 301 15.10 -8.06 -4.13
N THR A 302 15.78 -7.12 -3.48
CA THR A 302 16.82 -6.28 -4.11
C THR A 302 18.24 -6.67 -3.71
N ASN A 303 18.39 -7.64 -2.81
CA ASN A 303 19.62 -8.00 -2.10
C ASN A 303 20.25 -6.84 -1.33
N LEU A 304 19.50 -5.79 -1.02
CA LEU A 304 20.02 -4.61 -0.34
C LEU A 304 20.04 -4.83 1.18
N LEU A 305 21.24 -4.84 1.76
CA LEU A 305 21.49 -4.77 3.20
C LEU A 305 21.72 -3.32 3.61
N GLU A 306 20.94 -2.81 4.55
CA GLU A 306 21.08 -1.50 5.17
C GLU A 306 21.39 -1.67 6.66
N LEU A 307 22.48 -1.10 7.16
CA LEU A 307 22.87 -1.14 8.57
C LEU A 307 22.75 0.26 9.18
N THR A 308 22.21 0.32 10.40
CA THR A 308 22.24 1.51 11.27
C THR A 308 22.63 1.08 12.68
N GLY A 309 23.48 1.85 13.35
CA GLY A 309 23.86 1.57 14.73
C GLY A 309 24.58 2.72 15.42
N ASP A 310 25.00 2.46 16.65
CA ASP A 310 25.74 3.41 17.48
C ASP A 310 26.80 2.68 18.32
N TYR A 311 27.73 3.46 18.86
CA TYR A 311 28.69 3.01 19.86
C TYR A 311 29.01 4.12 20.86
N GLN A 312 29.41 3.71 22.06
CA GLN A 312 29.62 4.56 23.22
C GLN A 312 30.81 4.05 24.04
N ASN A 313 31.57 4.99 24.61
CA ASN A 313 32.64 4.74 25.57
C ASN A 313 33.73 3.79 25.08
N LEU A 314 34.14 3.90 23.80
CA LEU A 314 35.36 3.25 23.33
C LEU A 314 36.56 3.72 24.17
N ASN A 315 37.51 2.82 24.39
CA ASN A 315 38.70 3.10 25.19
C ASN A 315 39.56 4.21 24.60
N ALA A 316 39.56 4.31 23.27
CA ALA A 316 40.20 5.37 22.52
C ALA A 316 39.38 5.71 21.26
N SER A 317 39.83 6.69 20.48
CA SER A 317 39.16 7.05 19.23
C SER A 317 39.03 5.84 18.31
N ILE A 318 37.84 5.70 17.71
CA ILE A 318 37.57 4.69 16.68
C ILE A 318 38.65 4.70 15.58
N SER A 319 39.08 3.52 15.15
CA SER A 319 40.05 3.33 14.06
C SER A 319 39.43 2.69 12.82
N GLY A 320 38.28 2.02 12.97
CA GLY A 320 37.53 1.44 11.86
C GLY A 320 36.30 0.65 12.32
N SER A 321 35.43 0.31 11.37
CA SER A 321 34.26 -0.53 11.63
C SER A 321 33.86 -1.32 10.37
N HIS A 322 33.43 -2.56 10.56
CA HIS A 322 33.30 -3.52 9.46
C HIS A 322 32.13 -4.49 9.68
N ILE A 323 31.66 -5.09 8.58
CA ILE A 323 30.93 -6.36 8.58
C ILE A 323 31.88 -7.47 8.10
N HIS A 324 31.92 -8.58 8.83
CA HIS A 324 32.75 -9.75 8.54
C HIS A 324 31.88 -10.98 8.24
N GLY A 325 32.46 -11.97 7.56
CA GLY A 325 31.85 -13.27 7.32
C GLY A 325 32.60 -14.11 6.27
N PRO A 326 32.26 -15.40 6.12
CA PRO A 326 31.38 -16.18 7.01
C PRO A 326 32.08 -16.63 8.30
N ALA A 327 31.43 -16.40 9.45
CA ALA A 327 31.80 -16.99 10.74
C ALA A 327 30.61 -17.03 11.70
N GLY A 328 30.41 -18.17 12.35
CA GLY A 328 29.50 -18.29 13.49
C GLY A 328 29.99 -17.53 14.73
N PRO A 329 29.18 -17.48 15.81
CA PRO A 329 29.52 -16.76 17.03
C PRO A 329 30.89 -17.17 17.61
N GLY A 330 31.71 -16.20 17.99
CA GLY A 330 33.01 -16.42 18.64
C GLY A 330 34.16 -16.80 17.69
N VAL A 331 33.96 -16.75 16.37
CA VAL A 331 35.00 -17.03 15.38
C VAL A 331 35.30 -15.77 14.55
N ASN A 332 36.56 -15.56 14.19
CA ASN A 332 36.97 -14.44 13.32
C ASN A 332 36.84 -14.82 11.85
N ALA A 333 36.43 -13.86 11.02
CA ALA A 333 36.34 -13.98 9.56
C ALA A 333 36.99 -12.77 8.85
N PRO A 334 37.28 -12.88 7.54
CA PRO A 334 37.67 -11.73 6.72
C PRO A 334 36.62 -10.62 6.71
N VAL A 335 37.06 -9.40 6.39
CA VAL A 335 36.18 -8.24 6.16
C VAL A 335 35.41 -8.45 4.86
N LEU A 336 34.08 -8.29 4.92
CA LEU A 336 33.21 -8.25 3.74
C LEU A 336 32.92 -6.81 3.32
N PHE A 337 32.59 -5.94 4.28
CA PHE A 337 32.19 -4.56 4.01
C PHE A 337 32.77 -3.58 5.04
N ASN A 338 33.23 -2.42 4.58
CA ASN A 338 33.60 -1.30 5.43
C ASN A 338 32.35 -0.47 5.76
N LEU A 339 32.16 -0.14 7.04
CA LEU A 339 31.07 0.73 7.48
C LEU A 339 31.49 2.19 7.47
N THR A 340 30.50 3.08 7.36
CA THR A 340 30.69 4.50 7.68
C THR A 340 30.47 4.70 9.17
N ASN A 341 31.42 5.36 9.83
CA ASN A 341 31.31 5.72 11.24
C ASN A 341 31.56 7.22 11.47
N THR A 342 31.07 7.76 12.58
CA THR A 342 31.21 9.17 12.96
C THR A 342 31.84 9.31 14.35
N GLY A 343 32.39 10.46 14.69
CA GLY A 343 32.83 10.75 16.05
C GLY A 343 34.18 10.14 16.45
N GLY A 344 34.41 10.02 17.76
CA GLY A 344 35.65 9.55 18.37
C GLY A 344 35.41 8.31 19.21
N THR A 345 35.27 8.50 20.52
CA THR A 345 34.93 7.43 21.48
C THR A 345 33.42 7.13 21.57
N ILE A 346 32.61 8.00 20.97
CA ILE A 346 31.15 7.90 20.87
C ILE A 346 30.79 8.28 19.42
N GLY A 347 29.83 7.58 18.82
CA GLY A 347 29.46 7.81 17.43
C GLY A 347 28.40 6.88 16.88
N THR A 348 28.12 7.04 15.59
CA THR A 348 27.14 6.23 14.84
C THR A 348 27.82 5.33 13.82
N LEU A 349 27.13 4.27 13.41
CA LEU A 349 27.50 3.36 12.33
C LEU A 349 26.41 3.34 11.26
N SER A 350 26.79 3.28 9.99
CA SER A 350 25.85 3.11 8.88
C SER A 350 26.49 2.40 7.68
N GLY A 351 25.68 1.72 6.88
CA GLY A 351 26.14 1.11 5.62
C GLY A 351 24.98 0.68 4.73
N SER A 352 25.24 0.56 3.42
CA SER A 352 24.28 0.08 2.43
C SER A 352 25.01 -0.72 1.36
N PHE A 353 24.68 -2.01 1.23
CA PHE A 353 25.43 -2.96 0.40
C PHE A 353 24.49 -3.92 -0.34
N THR A 354 24.79 -4.23 -1.60
CA THR A 354 24.10 -5.29 -2.33
C THR A 354 24.82 -6.62 -2.10
N LEU A 355 24.14 -7.62 -1.55
CA LEU A 355 24.72 -8.93 -1.26
C LEU A 355 24.79 -9.84 -2.48
N THR A 356 25.87 -10.59 -2.56
CA THR A 356 25.96 -11.79 -3.42
C THR A 356 25.18 -12.96 -2.78
N GLU A 357 24.86 -13.98 -3.56
CA GLU A 357 24.07 -15.13 -3.06
C GLU A 357 24.77 -15.90 -1.92
N PRO A 358 26.09 -16.15 -1.96
CA PRO A 358 26.78 -16.75 -0.81
C PRO A 358 26.71 -15.87 0.45
N GLN A 359 26.88 -14.55 0.31
CA GLN A 359 26.81 -13.62 1.45
C GLN A 359 25.39 -13.52 2.02
N GLU A 360 24.35 -13.58 1.18
CA GLU A 360 22.97 -13.67 1.63
C GLU A 360 22.74 -14.95 2.44
N ALA A 361 23.22 -16.09 1.95
CA ALA A 361 23.14 -17.36 2.68
C ALA A 361 23.82 -17.26 4.06
N ASP A 362 25.00 -16.64 4.10
CA ASP A 362 25.76 -16.42 5.33
C ASP A 362 25.03 -15.46 6.29
N LEU A 363 24.43 -14.38 5.79
CA LEU A 363 23.61 -13.47 6.59
C LEU A 363 22.42 -14.21 7.21
N LEU A 364 21.64 -14.92 6.39
CA LEU A 364 20.44 -15.63 6.80
C LEU A 364 20.73 -16.78 7.76
N ALA A 365 21.92 -17.39 7.65
CA ALA A 365 22.41 -18.41 8.58
C ALA A 365 22.97 -17.82 9.89
N GLY A 366 23.08 -16.49 10.01
CA GLY A 366 23.69 -15.83 11.16
C GLY A 366 25.21 -15.95 11.21
N ASN A 367 25.87 -16.14 10.07
CA ASN A 367 27.32 -16.25 9.91
C ASN A 367 28.01 -14.90 9.58
N MET A 368 27.35 -13.78 9.87
CA MET A 368 27.93 -12.45 9.69
C MET A 368 27.92 -11.69 11.01
N TYR A 369 28.91 -10.81 11.22
CA TYR A 369 29.00 -9.98 12.42
C TYR A 369 29.52 -8.58 12.10
N THR A 370 29.11 -7.61 12.91
CA THR A 370 29.67 -6.25 12.92
C THR A 370 30.74 -6.13 13.98
N ASN A 371 31.84 -5.45 13.66
CA ASN A 371 32.94 -5.16 14.59
C ASN A 371 33.31 -3.67 14.53
N VAL A 372 33.69 -3.10 15.68
CA VAL A 372 34.22 -1.75 15.83
C VAL A 372 35.59 -1.81 16.50
N HIS A 373 36.56 -1.10 15.93
CA HIS A 373 37.95 -1.04 16.38
C HIS A 373 38.26 0.33 16.97
N SER A 374 39.08 0.38 18.01
CA SER A 374 39.66 1.62 18.51
C SER A 374 41.16 1.67 18.29
N THR A 375 41.74 2.86 18.40
CA THR A 375 43.20 2.98 18.55
C THR A 375 43.65 2.38 19.90
N GLY A 376 44.94 2.02 20.01
CA GLY A 376 45.51 1.52 21.27
C GLY A 376 45.19 0.05 21.59
N THR A 377 44.77 -0.20 22.83
CA THR A 377 44.65 -1.53 23.46
C THR A 377 43.77 -2.50 22.66
N TYR A 378 42.69 -2.02 22.04
CA TYR A 378 41.71 -2.84 21.33
C TYR A 378 41.76 -2.66 19.80
N SER A 379 42.96 -2.45 19.25
CA SER A 379 43.18 -2.25 17.81
C SER A 379 42.75 -3.43 16.92
N ALA A 380 42.77 -4.66 17.45
CA ALA A 380 42.28 -5.84 16.74
C ALA A 380 40.74 -5.96 16.71
N GLY A 381 40.02 -5.15 17.49
CA GLY A 381 38.57 -5.19 17.68
C GLY A 381 38.22 -4.88 19.13
N GLU A 382 37.36 -3.90 19.37
CA GLU A 382 36.92 -3.50 20.70
C GLU A 382 35.55 -4.09 21.05
N ILE A 383 34.57 -3.98 20.14
CA ILE A 383 33.20 -4.48 20.37
C ILE A 383 32.62 -5.16 19.13
N ARG A 384 31.96 -6.31 19.36
CA ARG A 384 31.31 -7.14 18.32
C ARG A 384 29.82 -7.27 18.54
N ALA A 385 29.10 -7.44 17.43
CA ALA A 385 27.70 -7.82 17.38
C ALA A 385 27.48 -8.89 16.31
N GLN A 386 27.14 -10.13 16.70
CA GLN A 386 26.72 -11.15 15.72
C GLN A 386 25.38 -10.73 15.11
N LEU A 387 25.26 -10.77 13.77
CA LEU A 387 24.03 -10.49 13.05
C LEU A 387 23.15 -11.74 13.04
N LEU A 388 22.36 -11.90 14.10
CA LEU A 388 21.40 -12.99 14.21
C LEU A 388 20.05 -12.56 13.61
N PRO A 389 19.41 -13.39 12.77
CA PRO A 389 18.10 -13.08 12.23
C PRO A 389 17.10 -12.94 13.38
N ALA A 390 16.35 -11.84 13.38
CA ALA A 390 15.21 -11.71 14.27
C ALA A 390 14.13 -12.73 13.86
N ALA A 391 13.28 -13.16 14.79
CA ALA A 391 12.26 -14.15 14.49
C ALA A 391 11.36 -13.70 13.33
N ASN A 392 11.25 -14.55 12.31
CA ASN A 392 10.57 -14.24 11.05
C ASN A 392 9.10 -13.89 11.26
N GLY A 393 8.64 -12.83 10.58
CA GLY A 393 7.23 -12.43 10.53
C GLY A 393 6.66 -11.81 11.81
N SER A 394 7.49 -11.61 12.84
CA SER A 394 7.07 -11.01 14.13
C SER A 394 7.89 -9.78 14.53
N THR A 395 8.76 -9.26 13.66
CA THR A 395 9.57 -8.08 13.96
C THR A 395 8.91 -6.79 13.49
N GLN A 396 9.04 -5.73 14.30
CA GLN A 396 8.55 -4.39 14.02
C GLN A 396 9.74 -3.43 14.06
N TYR A 397 10.02 -2.79 12.92
CA TYR A 397 11.04 -1.75 12.83
C TYR A 397 10.37 -0.39 12.91
N ILE A 398 10.60 0.28 14.03
CA ILE A 398 9.94 1.52 14.40
C ILE A 398 10.99 2.62 14.39
N THR A 399 10.67 3.76 13.78
CA THR A 399 11.54 4.93 13.77
C THR A 399 10.87 6.07 14.53
N GLY A 400 11.68 6.90 15.18
CA GLY A 400 11.23 8.06 15.92
C GLY A 400 12.11 9.25 15.61
N ASN A 401 11.51 10.36 15.17
CA ASN A 401 12.20 11.64 15.04
C ASN A 401 11.94 12.45 16.31
N MET A 402 13.00 12.69 17.09
CA MET A 402 12.92 13.40 18.37
C MET A 402 12.94 14.91 18.13
N GLN A 403 11.90 15.59 18.61
CA GLN A 403 11.72 17.04 18.45
C GLN A 403 11.18 17.66 19.73
N VAL A 404 11.50 18.93 19.97
CA VAL A 404 10.97 19.72 21.09
C VAL A 404 9.45 19.84 21.02
N SER A 405 8.88 19.97 19.82
CA SER A 405 7.44 20.14 19.60
C SER A 405 6.59 18.95 20.06
N GLN A 406 7.20 17.79 20.29
CA GLN A 406 6.53 16.58 20.78
C GLN A 406 6.59 16.46 22.30
N SER A 407 7.44 17.25 22.97
CA SER A 407 7.63 17.20 24.42
C SER A 407 6.40 17.75 25.15
N VAL A 408 6.01 17.08 26.22
CA VAL A 408 4.86 17.46 27.07
C VAL A 408 5.40 18.05 28.36
N SER A 409 5.50 19.38 28.40
CA SER A 409 6.05 20.13 29.54
C SER A 409 5.08 21.23 29.96
N GLY A 410 5.00 21.48 31.28
CA GLY A 410 4.26 22.62 31.85
C GLY A 410 4.98 23.96 31.66
N VAL A 411 6.23 23.94 31.20
CA VAL A 411 7.03 25.11 30.87
C VAL A 411 7.45 25.03 29.40
N ALA A 412 7.32 26.13 28.66
CA ALA A 412 7.76 26.20 27.27
C ALA A 412 9.25 25.85 27.16
N ILE A 413 9.57 24.88 26.31
CA ILE A 413 10.95 24.44 26.07
C ILE A 413 11.51 25.29 24.93
N VAL A 414 12.58 26.03 25.22
CA VAL A 414 13.36 26.77 24.22
C VAL A 414 14.63 25.97 23.95
N SER A 415 14.64 25.23 22.84
CA SER A 415 15.78 24.43 22.40
C SER A 415 15.73 24.18 20.90
N SER A 416 16.90 24.01 20.30
CA SER A 416 17.09 23.50 18.93
C SER A 416 17.35 21.99 18.89
N GLY A 417 17.19 21.32 20.03
CA GLY A 417 17.46 19.90 20.19
C GLY A 417 16.68 19.05 19.20
N THR A 418 17.36 18.14 18.54
CA THR A 418 16.74 17.14 17.66
C THR A 418 17.46 15.81 17.78
N GLY A 419 16.85 14.73 17.30
CA GLY A 419 17.50 13.45 17.21
C GLY A 419 16.67 12.40 16.47
N SER A 420 17.23 11.20 16.36
CA SER A 420 16.59 10.05 15.74
C SER A 420 16.74 8.83 16.64
N ALA A 421 15.70 8.01 16.70
CA ALA A 421 15.70 6.73 17.37
C ALA A 421 15.20 5.66 16.40
N TYR A 422 15.85 4.50 16.43
CA TYR A 422 15.51 3.32 15.67
C TYR A 422 15.32 2.18 16.65
N VAL A 423 14.16 1.52 16.56
CA VAL A 423 13.75 0.47 17.47
C VAL A 423 13.40 -0.76 16.65
N LEU A 424 14.05 -1.88 16.95
CA LEU A 424 13.63 -3.19 16.46
C LEU A 424 12.99 -3.96 17.61
N LEU A 425 11.69 -4.24 17.50
CA LEU A 425 10.93 -5.06 18.43
C LEU A 425 10.68 -6.43 17.80
N ASP A 426 11.18 -7.49 18.41
CA ASP A 426 10.78 -8.87 18.12
C ASP A 426 9.56 -9.22 18.98
N LYS A 427 8.37 -9.35 18.36
CA LYS A 427 7.13 -9.67 19.06
C LYS A 427 7.03 -11.12 19.53
N LEU A 428 7.86 -12.03 19.02
CA LEU A 428 7.86 -13.41 19.49
C LEU A 428 8.56 -13.50 20.85
N THR A 429 9.70 -12.83 20.97
CA THR A 429 10.52 -12.83 22.20
C THR A 429 10.25 -11.63 23.11
N ASN A 430 9.50 -10.64 22.63
CA ASN A 430 9.35 -9.31 23.22
C ASN A 430 10.69 -8.59 23.47
N LYS A 431 11.72 -8.93 22.68
CA LYS A 431 13.03 -8.31 22.78
C LYS A 431 13.05 -7.03 21.95
N VAL A 432 13.59 -5.97 22.54
CA VAL A 432 13.71 -4.63 21.97
C VAL A 432 15.18 -4.29 21.83
N HIS A 433 15.59 -3.83 20.65
CA HIS A 433 16.89 -3.23 20.38
C HIS A 433 16.69 -1.77 19.98
N VAL A 434 17.46 -0.86 20.59
CA VAL A 434 17.34 0.59 20.39
C VAL A 434 18.70 1.15 20.04
N THR A 435 18.75 1.96 18.98
CA THR A 435 19.91 2.79 18.62
C THR A 435 19.43 4.15 18.19
N GLY A 436 20.19 5.20 18.48
CA GLY A 436 19.79 6.56 18.13
C GLY A 436 20.86 7.60 18.40
N SER A 437 20.62 8.81 17.91
CA SER A 437 21.49 9.96 18.09
C SER A 437 20.69 11.23 18.36
N PHE A 438 21.33 12.20 19.00
CA PHE A 438 20.76 13.50 19.29
C PHE A 438 21.81 14.61 19.14
N THR A 439 21.35 15.83 18.91
CA THR A 439 22.22 17.01 18.78
C THR A 439 21.53 18.28 19.23
N ASN A 440 22.32 19.29 19.54
CA ASN A 440 21.89 20.66 19.81
C ASN A 440 20.92 20.81 20.98
N LEU A 441 21.03 19.94 21.98
CA LEU A 441 20.31 20.12 23.25
C LEU A 441 20.75 21.41 23.94
N SER A 442 19.85 22.01 24.70
CA SER A 442 20.04 23.29 25.39
C SER A 442 20.97 23.18 26.60
N SER A 443 21.10 21.99 27.18
CA SER A 443 21.96 21.66 28.30
C SER A 443 22.34 20.18 28.23
N ASN A 444 23.27 19.76 29.09
CA ASN A 444 23.72 18.37 29.10
C ASN A 444 22.54 17.41 29.34
N ILE A 445 22.51 16.33 28.56
CA ILE A 445 21.65 15.19 28.81
C ILE A 445 21.86 14.66 30.23
N SER A 446 20.77 14.38 30.93
CA SER A 446 20.76 13.79 32.27
C SER A 446 20.19 12.37 32.25
N ASP A 447 19.29 12.07 31.30
CA ASP A 447 18.67 10.74 31.18
C ASP A 447 18.06 10.48 29.79
N ALA A 448 17.84 9.21 29.46
CA ALA A 448 17.16 8.78 28.24
C ALA A 448 16.33 7.52 28.46
N HIS A 449 15.08 7.53 28.01
CA HIS A 449 14.13 6.44 28.29
C HIS A 449 13.16 6.18 27.14
N ILE A 450 12.58 4.98 27.14
CA ILE A 450 11.29 4.70 26.52
C ILE A 450 10.21 4.64 27.60
N HIS A 451 9.14 5.40 27.40
CA HIS A 451 7.98 5.47 28.28
C HIS A 451 6.73 4.85 27.64
N GLY A 452 5.76 4.45 28.46
CA GLY A 452 4.42 4.07 28.01
C GLY A 452 3.42 5.21 28.12
N GLY A 453 2.93 5.71 27.00
CA GLY A 453 1.97 6.81 26.94
C GLY A 453 1.64 7.19 25.50
N ALA A 454 0.39 7.59 25.27
CA ALA A 454 -0.05 8.14 24.00
C ALA A 454 0.62 9.50 23.70
N ALA A 455 0.55 9.93 22.45
CA ALA A 455 0.99 11.27 22.06
C ALA A 455 0.31 12.35 22.92
N GLY A 456 1.09 13.32 23.41
CA GLY A 456 0.58 14.38 24.28
C GLY A 456 0.36 13.97 25.75
N VAL A 457 0.56 12.70 26.11
CA VAL A 457 0.37 12.19 27.47
C VAL A 457 1.73 11.81 28.08
N ASN A 458 1.93 12.15 29.36
CA ASN A 458 3.09 11.70 30.11
C ASN A 458 2.88 10.28 30.65
N GLY A 459 3.91 9.45 30.50
CA GLY A 459 3.92 8.04 30.81
C GLY A 459 5.03 7.66 31.79
N GLY A 460 4.87 6.51 32.46
CA GLY A 460 5.94 5.91 33.27
C GLY A 460 7.10 5.41 32.41
N VAL A 461 8.31 5.38 33.00
CA VAL A 461 9.50 4.78 32.38
C VAL A 461 9.32 3.27 32.25
N VAL A 462 9.65 2.71 31.08
CA VAL A 462 9.60 1.26 30.82
C VAL A 462 10.97 0.70 30.43
N ILE A 463 11.71 1.39 29.56
CA ILE A 463 13.07 0.98 29.16
C ILE A 463 14.05 2.11 29.45
N PRO A 464 14.97 1.95 30.42
CA PRO A 464 16.15 2.80 30.54
C PRO A 464 17.10 2.62 29.37
N LEU A 465 17.57 3.73 28.79
CA LEU A 465 18.54 3.72 27.71
C LEU A 465 19.90 4.22 28.22
N SER A 466 20.97 3.57 27.78
CA SER A 466 22.31 4.12 27.96
C SER A 466 22.50 5.28 26.98
N PHE A 467 23.05 6.38 27.46
CA PHE A 467 23.42 7.51 26.63
C PHE A 467 24.89 7.87 26.83
N ALA A 468 25.47 8.51 25.82
CA ALA A 468 26.79 9.10 25.91
C ALA A 468 26.85 10.40 25.12
N GLY A 469 27.60 11.38 25.61
CA GLY A 469 27.67 12.73 25.06
C GLY A 469 27.18 13.79 26.05
N THR A 470 27.06 15.03 25.58
CA THR A 470 26.60 16.18 26.38
C THR A 470 25.36 16.80 25.75
N THR A 471 25.53 17.78 24.87
CA THR A 471 24.44 18.38 24.08
C THR A 471 24.21 17.68 22.74
N SER A 472 25.15 16.84 22.34
CA SER A 472 25.06 15.91 21.21
C SER A 472 25.67 14.58 21.59
N GLY A 473 25.13 13.48 21.05
CA GLY A 473 25.51 12.14 21.48
C GLY A 473 24.64 11.03 20.91
N THR A 474 24.71 9.87 21.55
CA THR A 474 23.96 8.67 21.15
C THR A 474 23.18 8.07 22.32
N ILE A 475 22.13 7.33 21.97
CA ILE A 475 21.35 6.51 22.90
C ILE A 475 21.33 5.07 22.38
N THR A 476 21.42 4.11 23.30
CA THR A 476 21.44 2.69 22.98
C THR A 476 20.79 1.87 24.08
N GLY A 477 20.19 0.74 23.73
CA GLY A 477 19.57 -0.12 24.72
C GLY A 477 19.10 -1.44 24.16
N THR A 478 19.07 -2.44 25.04
CA THR A 478 18.37 -3.70 24.78
C THR A 478 17.55 -4.08 26.00
N ALA A 479 16.34 -4.56 25.78
CA ALA A 479 15.45 -4.97 26.86
C ALA A 479 14.48 -6.06 26.40
N THR A 480 14.01 -6.89 27.33
CA THR A 480 12.83 -7.73 27.11
C THR A 480 11.66 -7.11 27.84
N VAL A 481 10.56 -6.87 27.14
CA VAL A 481 9.37 -6.21 27.70
C VAL A 481 8.20 -7.17 27.85
N ARG A 482 7.16 -6.74 28.57
CA ARG A 482 5.88 -7.46 28.59
C ARG A 482 5.21 -7.32 27.23
N SER A 483 4.50 -8.36 26.79
CA SER A 483 3.76 -8.37 25.51
C SER A 483 2.80 -7.18 25.37
N THR A 484 2.10 -6.80 26.43
CA THR A 484 1.20 -5.63 26.43
C THR A 484 1.91 -4.32 26.11
N PHE A 485 3.17 -4.18 26.53
CA PHE A 485 3.98 -3.02 26.20
C PHE A 485 4.56 -3.10 24.79
N ALA A 486 4.96 -4.29 24.35
CA ALA A 486 5.34 -4.52 22.95
C ALA A 486 4.21 -4.09 21.99
N ASP A 487 2.95 -4.46 22.28
CA ASP A 487 1.80 -3.99 21.50
C ASP A 487 1.60 -2.47 21.60
N SER A 488 1.79 -1.89 22.78
CA SER A 488 1.74 -0.42 22.96
C SER A 488 2.78 0.30 22.10
N MET A 489 3.96 -0.28 21.94
CA MET A 489 5.04 0.30 21.12
C MET A 489 4.69 0.32 19.64
N VAL A 490 3.98 -0.69 19.14
CA VAL A 490 3.48 -0.72 17.76
C VAL A 490 2.31 0.25 17.57
N ASN A 491 1.41 0.33 18.55
CA ASN A 491 0.15 1.07 18.45
C ASN A 491 0.26 2.57 18.76
N GLY A 492 1.46 3.15 18.75
CA GLY A 492 1.62 4.57 19.02
C GLY A 492 1.41 4.95 20.50
N LEU A 493 1.48 4.01 21.44
CA LEU A 493 1.25 4.22 22.87
C LEU A 493 2.56 4.17 23.69
N SER A 494 3.70 4.46 23.06
CA SER A 494 4.98 4.61 23.73
C SER A 494 5.82 5.71 23.08
N TYR A 495 6.81 6.24 23.77
CA TYR A 495 7.68 7.29 23.22
C TYR A 495 9.10 7.20 23.77
N VAL A 496 10.07 7.62 22.95
CA VAL A 496 11.46 7.90 23.40
C VAL A 496 11.50 9.33 23.91
N ASN A 497 12.20 9.53 25.02
CA ASN A 497 12.37 10.85 25.64
C ASN A 497 13.83 11.05 26.04
N ILE A 498 14.36 12.24 25.80
CA ILE A 498 15.67 12.68 26.29
C ILE A 498 15.47 13.80 27.30
N HIS A 499 16.04 13.61 28.48
CA HIS A 499 15.97 14.54 29.60
C HIS A 499 17.29 15.31 29.70
N THR A 500 17.21 16.60 30.03
CA THR A 500 18.41 17.42 30.26
C THR A 500 18.34 18.10 31.61
N ILE A 501 19.47 18.65 32.06
CA ILE A 501 19.55 19.39 33.33
C ILE A 501 18.51 20.50 33.40
N SER A 502 18.33 21.25 32.29
CA SER A 502 17.34 22.34 32.20
C SER A 502 15.90 21.85 32.06
N TYR A 503 15.68 20.66 31.48
CA TYR A 503 14.36 20.12 31.20
C TYR A 503 14.23 18.66 31.69
N GLY A 504 14.17 18.50 33.01
CA GLY A 504 14.09 17.18 33.66
C GLY A 504 12.83 16.37 33.31
N GLY A 505 11.77 17.00 32.80
CA GLY A 505 10.58 16.31 32.26
C GLY A 505 10.76 15.75 30.84
N GLY A 506 11.85 16.10 30.16
CA GLY A 506 12.11 15.77 28.76
C GLY A 506 12.27 17.03 27.92
N GLU A 507 13.41 17.17 27.25
CA GLU A 507 13.68 18.26 26.31
C GLU A 507 13.16 17.91 24.91
N ILE A 508 13.46 16.70 24.41
CA ILE A 508 13.00 16.21 23.10
C ILE A 508 12.34 14.84 23.22
N ARG A 509 11.29 14.64 22.43
CA ARG A 509 10.48 13.41 22.41
C ARG A 509 10.27 12.92 20.99
N ALA A 510 10.21 11.60 20.82
CA ALA A 510 9.65 10.94 19.63
C ALA A 510 8.57 9.95 20.05
N GLN A 511 7.34 10.13 19.57
CA GLN A 511 6.34 9.08 19.67
C GLN A 511 6.80 7.86 18.85
N LEU A 512 6.69 6.67 19.42
CA LEU A 512 7.04 5.41 18.76
C LEU A 512 5.78 4.67 18.33
N GLY A 513 5.85 4.05 17.16
CA GLY A 513 4.78 3.29 16.54
C GLY A 513 3.90 4.18 15.66
N ASP A 514 3.16 3.54 14.77
CA ASP A 514 2.21 4.23 13.91
C ASP A 514 0.97 4.57 14.74
N LEU A 515 0.90 5.80 15.23
CA LEU A 515 -0.36 6.34 15.72
C LEU A 515 -1.23 6.63 14.49
N VAL A 516 -2.01 5.63 14.07
CA VAL A 516 -3.46 5.60 13.78
C VAL A 516 -3.71 4.34 12.92
N LEU A 517 -4.31 3.28 13.49
CA LEU A 517 -5.20 2.48 12.65
C LEU A 517 -6.48 3.32 12.55
N PRO A 518 -6.85 3.87 11.37
CA PRO A 518 -8.17 4.47 11.23
C PRO A 518 -9.19 3.43 11.72
N VAL A 519 -10.27 3.89 12.38
CA VAL A 519 -11.40 3.01 12.73
C VAL A 519 -11.59 2.03 11.58
N LYS A 520 -11.34 0.74 11.84
CA LYS A 520 -11.36 -0.27 10.80
C LYS A 520 -12.81 -0.42 10.37
N LEU A 521 -13.14 0.16 9.22
CA LEU A 521 -14.43 0.00 8.59
C LEU A 521 -14.46 -1.40 7.97
N LYS A 522 -15.38 -2.25 8.41
CA LYS A 522 -15.71 -3.47 7.65
C LYS A 522 -16.35 -3.10 6.31
N LEU A 523 -17.14 -2.03 6.32
CA LEU A 523 -17.89 -1.56 5.17
C LEU A 523 -18.12 -0.06 5.29
N PHE A 524 -18.05 0.66 4.17
CA PHE A 524 -18.75 1.94 3.99
C PHE A 524 -19.29 1.97 2.57
N ASN A 525 -20.59 2.01 2.42
CA ASN A 525 -21.24 1.99 1.11
C ASN A 525 -22.44 2.94 1.11
N GLY A 526 -22.97 3.21 -0.08
CA GLY A 526 -24.26 3.84 -0.18
C GLY A 526 -24.99 3.49 -1.45
N TYR A 527 -26.30 3.66 -1.42
CA TYR A 527 -27.17 3.38 -2.54
C TYR A 527 -28.25 4.45 -2.63
N LYS A 528 -28.78 4.62 -3.84
CA LYS A 528 -29.93 5.48 -4.07
C LYS A 528 -31.18 4.76 -3.58
N ASP A 529 -31.95 5.44 -2.74
CA ASP A 529 -33.32 5.07 -2.40
C ASP A 529 -34.23 6.24 -2.75
N ARG A 530 -35.01 6.10 -3.83
CA ARG A 530 -35.86 7.15 -4.40
C ARG A 530 -35.09 8.44 -4.70
N ASP A 531 -35.32 9.52 -3.95
CA ASP A 531 -34.70 10.84 -4.07
C ASP A 531 -33.55 11.06 -3.07
N LYS A 532 -33.21 10.05 -2.27
CA LYS A 532 -32.17 10.09 -1.24
C LYS A 532 -31.02 9.17 -1.56
N ILE A 533 -29.90 9.47 -0.94
CA ILE A 533 -28.77 8.56 -0.79
C ILE A 533 -28.78 8.01 0.62
N VAL A 534 -28.82 6.69 0.72
CA VAL A 534 -28.66 5.98 1.99
C VAL A 534 -27.20 5.56 2.09
N LEU A 535 -26.50 6.09 3.08
CA LEU A 535 -25.13 5.73 3.44
C LEU A 535 -25.16 4.79 4.64
N VAL A 536 -24.42 3.69 4.55
CA VAL A 536 -24.28 2.70 5.62
C VAL A 536 -22.81 2.35 5.84
N TRP A 537 -22.40 2.22 7.09
CA TRP A 537 -21.09 1.67 7.44
C TRP A 537 -21.17 0.78 8.66
N GLU A 538 -20.24 -0.16 8.69
CA GLU A 538 -19.99 -1.04 9.81
C GLU A 538 -18.53 -0.90 10.24
N THR A 539 -18.30 -0.84 11.53
CA THR A 539 -16.98 -0.80 12.15
C THR A 539 -16.58 -2.16 12.69
N GLU A 540 -15.29 -2.42 12.76
CA GLU A 540 -14.70 -3.59 13.41
C GLU A 540 -14.39 -3.28 14.89
N GLU A 541 -13.82 -2.10 15.15
CA GLU A 541 -13.65 -1.50 16.47
C GLU A 541 -13.72 0.03 16.38
N GLU A 542 -14.12 0.70 17.46
CA GLU A 542 -14.20 2.17 17.56
C GLU A 542 -13.41 2.71 18.74
N THR A 543 -12.19 2.23 18.90
CA THR A 543 -11.27 2.75 19.91
C THR A 543 -10.88 4.18 19.53
N ASN A 544 -10.93 5.10 20.49
CA ASN A 544 -10.52 6.51 20.34
C ASN A 544 -11.37 7.39 19.39
N LEU A 545 -12.50 6.89 18.87
CA LEU A 545 -13.39 7.67 18.00
C LEU A 545 -14.17 8.75 18.78
N SER A 546 -14.21 9.97 18.24
CA SER A 546 -15.11 11.04 18.67
C SER A 546 -16.42 10.98 17.89
N HIS A 547 -16.36 11.22 16.58
CA HIS A 547 -17.53 11.27 15.71
C HIS A 547 -17.14 11.10 14.23
N TYR A 548 -18.14 10.82 13.41
CA TYR A 548 -18.04 10.85 11.96
C TYR A 548 -18.58 12.17 11.43
N GLU A 549 -17.92 12.76 10.43
CA GLU A 549 -18.50 13.75 9.54
C GLU A 549 -18.72 13.10 8.17
N ILE A 550 -19.95 13.08 7.68
CA ILE A 550 -20.26 12.68 6.31
C ILE A 550 -19.97 13.87 5.41
N GLU A 551 -19.08 13.69 4.44
CA GLU A 551 -18.75 14.71 3.47
C GLU A 551 -19.24 14.31 2.08
N GLN A 552 -19.93 15.23 1.40
CA GLN A 552 -20.28 15.13 -0.01
C GLN A 552 -19.34 16.00 -0.84
N GLN A 553 -18.84 15.52 -1.97
CA GLN A 553 -18.09 16.37 -2.88
C GLN A 553 -19.04 17.27 -3.69
N ASP A 554 -18.78 18.57 -3.69
CA ASP A 554 -19.36 19.52 -4.63
C ASP A 554 -18.78 19.24 -6.03
N MET A 555 -19.64 18.92 -6.98
CA MET A 555 -19.21 18.56 -8.34
C MET A 555 -18.80 19.76 -9.20
N VAL A 556 -19.06 20.98 -8.74
CA VAL A 556 -18.68 22.24 -9.42
C VAL A 556 -17.38 22.77 -8.85
N THR A 557 -17.28 22.89 -7.52
CA THR A 557 -16.09 23.44 -6.87
C THR A 557 -15.04 22.39 -6.48
N LEU A 558 -15.39 21.10 -6.59
CA LEU A 558 -14.61 19.93 -6.15
C LEU A 558 -14.29 19.90 -4.65
N ARG A 559 -14.85 20.83 -3.87
CA ARG A 559 -14.67 20.91 -2.41
C ARG A 559 -15.54 19.87 -1.71
N TRP A 560 -15.01 19.32 -0.63
CA TRP A 560 -15.77 18.46 0.26
C TRP A 560 -16.61 19.32 1.21
N ILE A 561 -17.90 19.06 1.23
CA ILE A 561 -18.87 19.76 2.07
C ILE A 561 -19.31 18.78 3.15
N SER A 562 -19.05 19.12 4.41
CA SER A 562 -19.58 18.37 5.54
C SER A 562 -21.10 18.53 5.61
N LYS A 563 -21.81 17.41 5.68
CA LYS A 563 -23.27 17.30 5.57
C LYS A 563 -23.91 16.98 6.90
N VAL A 564 -23.34 16.01 7.60
CA VAL A 564 -23.89 15.45 8.85
C VAL A 564 -22.74 15.05 9.75
N SER A 565 -22.85 15.35 11.05
CA SER A 565 -21.93 14.86 12.09
C SER A 565 -22.66 13.88 13.01
N LEU A 566 -22.03 12.75 13.34
CA LEU A 566 -22.62 11.68 14.14
C LEU A 566 -21.63 11.17 15.19
N PRO A 567 -21.98 11.14 16.47
CA PRO A 567 -21.09 10.62 17.49
C PRO A 567 -20.76 9.15 17.23
N GLY A 568 -19.50 8.78 17.46
CA GLY A 568 -19.08 7.38 17.52
C GLY A 568 -19.64 6.70 18.75
N SER A 569 -19.80 5.37 18.72
CA SER A 569 -20.20 4.61 19.91
C SER A 569 -19.08 4.51 20.94
N GLY A 570 -17.81 4.65 20.50
CA GLY A 570 -16.63 4.64 21.35
C GLY A 570 -16.37 3.29 22.04
N ARG A 571 -16.96 2.21 21.50
CA ARG A 571 -16.84 0.85 22.04
C ARG A 571 -15.68 0.09 21.36
N PRO A 572 -15.00 -0.82 22.08
CA PRO A 572 -13.96 -1.70 21.50
C PRO A 572 -14.55 -2.84 20.66
N SER A 573 -15.77 -2.68 20.13
CA SER A 573 -16.50 -3.67 19.33
C SER A 573 -17.23 -2.95 18.20
N GLY A 574 -17.36 -3.62 17.05
CA GLY A 574 -18.03 -3.09 15.87
C GLY A 574 -19.46 -2.59 16.10
N ASN A 575 -19.84 -1.57 15.32
CA ASN A 575 -21.16 -0.95 15.34
C ASN A 575 -21.65 -0.65 13.91
N ASN A 576 -22.96 -0.48 13.75
CA ASN A 576 -23.62 -0.21 12.48
C ASN A 576 -24.22 1.18 12.45
N TYR A 577 -24.05 1.88 11.35
CA TYR A 577 -24.57 3.23 11.15
C TYR A 577 -25.31 3.35 9.82
N ARG A 578 -26.28 4.27 9.81
CA ARG A 578 -27.08 4.61 8.64
C ARG A 578 -27.39 6.09 8.65
N VAL A 579 -27.20 6.76 7.51
CA VAL A 579 -27.65 8.13 7.27
C VAL A 579 -28.30 8.25 5.91
N ASP A 580 -29.39 9.02 5.89
CA ASP A 580 -30.07 9.41 4.66
C ASP A 580 -29.70 10.85 4.33
N ASP A 581 -29.12 11.07 3.15
CA ASP A 581 -28.81 12.41 2.65
C ASP A 581 -29.59 12.72 1.37
N ILE A 582 -29.90 14.01 1.19
CA ILE A 582 -30.38 14.56 -0.07
C ILE A 582 -29.19 15.32 -0.69
N PRO A 583 -28.62 14.81 -1.79
CA PRO A 583 -27.40 15.39 -2.35
C PRO A 583 -27.55 16.85 -2.77
N LEU A 584 -26.52 17.66 -2.50
CA LEU A 584 -26.37 19.00 -3.07
C LEU A 584 -26.27 18.87 -4.59
N ALA A 585 -26.92 19.77 -5.34
CA ALA A 585 -27.13 19.65 -6.78
C ALA A 585 -25.82 19.40 -7.55
N GLY A 586 -25.59 18.15 -7.98
CA GLY A 586 -24.46 17.69 -8.80
C GLY A 586 -24.88 17.24 -10.20
N THR A 587 -23.89 17.14 -11.09
CA THR A 587 -23.92 17.18 -12.57
C THR A 587 -24.58 16.00 -13.33
N GLY A 588 -25.60 15.35 -12.76
CA GLY A 588 -26.59 14.62 -13.57
C GLY A 588 -26.49 13.09 -13.65
N SER A 589 -25.48 12.42 -13.07
CA SER A 589 -25.42 10.93 -13.11
C SER A 589 -24.87 10.25 -11.85
N TYR A 590 -24.15 10.95 -10.97
CA TYR A 590 -23.57 10.39 -9.76
C TYR A 590 -23.18 11.48 -8.75
N VAL A 591 -22.94 11.05 -7.52
CA VAL A 591 -22.44 11.87 -6.40
C VAL A 591 -21.38 11.10 -5.62
N TYR A 592 -20.45 11.81 -5.00
CA TYR A 592 -19.38 11.23 -4.18
C TYR A 592 -19.57 11.55 -2.71
N TYR A 593 -19.41 10.55 -1.86
CA TYR A 593 -19.38 10.70 -0.41
C TYR A 593 -18.14 10.06 0.19
N ARG A 594 -17.70 10.58 1.33
CA ARG A 594 -16.74 9.93 2.23
C ARG A 594 -17.14 10.19 3.67
N LEU A 595 -16.66 9.34 4.58
CA LEU A 595 -16.62 9.64 6.00
C LEU A 595 -15.30 10.33 6.28
N LYS A 596 -15.34 11.42 7.01
CA LYS A 596 -14.23 11.88 7.85
C LYS A 596 -14.48 11.31 9.23
N ILE A 597 -13.48 10.66 9.76
CA ILE A 597 -13.52 9.91 11.02
C ILE A 597 -12.67 10.70 11.99
N ILE A 598 -13.29 11.38 12.95
CA ILE A 598 -12.63 12.30 13.86
C ILE A 598 -12.44 11.60 15.20
N ASP A 599 -11.21 11.55 15.68
CA ASP A 599 -10.85 10.95 16.96
C ASP A 599 -11.03 11.94 18.12
N LYS A 600 -11.01 11.44 19.37
CA LYS A 600 -11.18 12.28 20.58
C LYS A 600 -10.07 13.32 20.77
N ASP A 601 -8.92 13.11 20.14
CA ASP A 601 -7.79 14.05 20.12
C ASP A 601 -7.88 15.09 18.98
N GLY A 602 -8.94 15.05 18.18
CA GLY A 602 -9.19 15.97 17.07
C GLY A 602 -8.48 15.61 15.77
N ARG A 603 -7.67 14.54 15.73
CA ARG A 603 -7.14 14.00 14.48
C ARG A 603 -8.27 13.39 13.67
N TYR A 604 -8.07 13.28 12.35
CA TYR A 604 -9.04 12.63 11.50
C TYR A 604 -8.39 11.82 10.39
N SER A 605 -9.11 10.79 9.98
CA SER A 605 -8.84 9.99 8.78
C SER A 605 -10.06 10.04 7.86
N TYR A 606 -9.91 9.58 6.62
CA TYR A 606 -11.06 9.45 5.71
C TYR A 606 -11.31 7.99 5.35
N SER A 607 -12.58 7.64 5.17
CA SER A 607 -12.94 6.39 4.50
C SER A 607 -12.56 6.43 3.01
N ARG A 608 -12.73 5.30 2.33
CA ARG A 608 -12.87 5.31 0.86
C ARG A 608 -13.98 6.27 0.43
N ILE A 609 -13.85 6.82 -0.77
CA ILE A 609 -14.92 7.57 -1.41
C ILE A 609 -15.89 6.57 -2.04
N VAL A 610 -17.18 6.75 -1.81
CA VAL A 610 -18.24 5.98 -2.48
C VAL A 610 -18.84 6.83 -3.58
N ARG A 611 -18.75 6.32 -4.82
CA ARG A 611 -19.46 6.86 -5.98
C ARG A 611 -20.82 6.22 -6.05
N ILE A 612 -21.87 7.02 -5.94
CA ILE A 612 -23.24 6.49 -5.96
C ILE A 612 -23.91 7.02 -7.22
N ASN A 613 -24.37 6.08 -8.06
CA ASN A 613 -25.15 6.40 -9.23
C ASN A 613 -26.43 7.12 -8.77
N TYR A 614 -26.50 8.39 -9.12
CA TYR A 614 -27.59 9.27 -8.78
C TYR A 614 -27.96 10.00 -10.07
N LEU A 615 -28.64 9.25 -10.94
CA LEU A 615 -29.39 9.83 -12.04
C LEU A 615 -30.42 10.74 -11.41
N LYS A 616 -30.17 12.05 -11.51
CA LYS A 616 -31.16 13.05 -11.20
C LYS A 616 -32.36 12.73 -12.06
N PRO A 617 -33.59 12.65 -11.52
CA PRO A 617 -34.76 12.73 -12.37
C PRO A 617 -34.55 13.92 -13.32
N GLY A 618 -34.86 13.74 -14.61
CA GLY A 618 -34.86 14.86 -15.54
C GLY A 618 -35.63 16.03 -14.93
N ALA A 619 -35.26 17.25 -15.31
CA ALA A 619 -36.03 18.42 -14.86
C ALA A 619 -37.51 18.17 -15.17
N GLU A 620 -38.35 18.24 -14.14
CA GLU A 620 -39.77 17.92 -14.24
C GLU A 620 -40.58 19.02 -13.56
N VAL A 621 -41.76 19.29 -14.10
CA VAL A 621 -42.79 20.07 -13.42
C VAL A 621 -43.92 19.13 -13.02
N THR A 622 -44.07 18.90 -11.73
CA THR A 622 -45.10 18.02 -11.17
C THR A 622 -46.24 18.86 -10.63
N LEU A 623 -47.47 18.51 -11.01
CA LEU A 623 -48.68 19.14 -10.48
C LEU A 623 -49.09 18.46 -9.18
N LEU A 624 -49.45 19.23 -8.17
CA LEU A 624 -49.89 18.70 -6.87
C LEU A 624 -51.34 18.23 -6.88
N SER A 625 -52.08 18.53 -7.94
CA SER A 625 -53.44 18.06 -8.18
C SER A 625 -53.72 18.09 -9.67
N ASN A 626 -54.56 17.18 -10.15
CA ASN A 626 -55.16 17.20 -11.49
C ASN A 626 -56.33 16.19 -11.47
N PRO A 627 -57.60 16.58 -11.68
CA PRO A 627 -58.10 17.91 -12.04
C PRO A 627 -57.98 18.99 -10.96
N ILE A 628 -58.07 20.28 -11.32
CA ILE A 628 -57.93 21.45 -10.43
C ILE A 628 -59.29 22.07 -10.08
N VAL A 629 -59.90 21.60 -9.00
CA VAL A 629 -61.25 22.03 -8.61
C VAL A 629 -61.33 23.38 -7.87
N ASN A 630 -60.25 23.81 -7.21
CA ASN A 630 -60.26 25.01 -6.34
C ASN A 630 -59.77 26.29 -7.04
N GLY A 631 -59.60 26.25 -8.37
CA GLY A 631 -59.16 27.41 -9.15
C GLY A 631 -57.71 27.85 -8.89
N GLU A 632 -56.90 27.03 -8.22
CA GLU A 632 -55.48 27.28 -7.95
C GLU A 632 -54.64 26.08 -8.37
N LEU A 633 -53.78 26.27 -9.37
CA LEU A 633 -52.84 25.27 -9.84
C LEU A 633 -51.59 25.29 -8.96
N ARG A 634 -51.37 24.26 -8.15
CA ARG A 634 -50.14 24.12 -7.35
C ARG A 634 -49.18 23.13 -8.01
N PHE A 635 -47.90 23.48 -8.03
CA PHE A 635 -46.87 22.67 -8.70
C PHE A 635 -45.51 22.79 -8.01
N ILE A 636 -44.68 21.79 -8.27
CA ILE A 636 -43.28 21.73 -7.84
C ILE A 636 -42.42 21.54 -9.09
N ILE A 637 -41.29 22.22 -9.13
CA ILE A 637 -40.26 22.03 -10.15
C ILE A 637 -39.14 21.24 -9.47
N THR A 638 -38.76 20.10 -10.04
CA THR A 638 -37.67 19.27 -9.53
C THR A 638 -36.58 19.15 -10.60
N GLY A 639 -35.40 18.67 -10.23
CA GLY A 639 -34.34 18.42 -11.21
C GLY A 639 -33.55 19.67 -11.68
N LEU A 640 -33.83 20.88 -11.16
CA LEU A 640 -33.15 22.14 -11.55
C LEU A 640 -32.39 22.80 -10.38
N SER A 641 -31.46 23.71 -10.68
CA SER A 641 -30.63 24.41 -9.67
C SER A 641 -31.36 25.60 -9.05
N VAL A 642 -31.45 25.67 -7.72
CA VAL A 642 -32.32 26.60 -6.96
C VAL A 642 -31.90 28.07 -7.02
N ASP A 643 -30.72 28.37 -7.55
CA ASP A 643 -30.20 29.73 -7.78
C ASP A 643 -30.73 30.38 -9.07
N LYS A 644 -31.50 29.64 -9.88
CA LYS A 644 -31.99 30.09 -11.18
C LYS A 644 -33.47 30.51 -11.12
N LYS A 645 -33.82 31.53 -11.91
CA LYS A 645 -35.21 31.97 -12.11
C LYS A 645 -35.84 31.20 -13.28
N ALA A 646 -37.09 30.75 -13.13
CA ALA A 646 -37.84 30.10 -14.19
C ALA A 646 -39.07 30.92 -14.58
N GLU A 647 -39.36 31.00 -15.87
CA GLU A 647 -40.60 31.56 -16.40
C GLU A 647 -41.66 30.45 -16.46
N VAL A 648 -42.76 30.63 -15.75
CA VAL A 648 -43.88 29.69 -15.72
C VAL A 648 -45.06 30.31 -16.43
N SER A 649 -45.67 29.59 -17.37
CA SER A 649 -46.82 30.03 -18.16
C SER A 649 -47.94 28.98 -18.17
N ILE A 650 -49.20 29.41 -18.22
CA ILE A 650 -50.33 28.56 -18.64
C ILE A 650 -50.60 28.88 -20.10
N VAL A 651 -50.72 27.85 -20.93
CA VAL A 651 -51.06 27.95 -22.35
C VAL A 651 -52.26 27.08 -22.69
N ASP A 652 -53.05 27.48 -23.69
CA ASP A 652 -54.02 26.60 -24.32
C ASP A 652 -53.36 25.65 -25.35
N PHE A 653 -54.14 24.76 -25.96
CA PHE A 653 -53.63 23.80 -26.95
C PHE A 653 -53.27 24.43 -28.31
N ASN A 654 -53.66 25.68 -28.54
CA ASN A 654 -53.21 26.48 -29.69
C ASN A 654 -51.89 27.22 -29.38
N GLY A 655 -51.32 27.02 -28.19
CA GLY A 655 -50.09 27.67 -27.75
C GLY A 655 -50.27 29.11 -27.28
N LYS A 656 -51.51 29.62 -27.18
CA LYS A 656 -51.76 30.98 -26.68
C LYS A 656 -51.49 31.01 -25.18
N ARG A 657 -50.64 31.96 -24.77
CA ARG A 657 -50.32 32.20 -23.37
C ARG A 657 -51.46 32.92 -22.65
N LEU A 658 -51.95 32.33 -21.56
CA LEU A 658 -53.11 32.80 -20.80
C LEU A 658 -52.73 33.41 -19.44
N ALA A 659 -51.63 32.96 -18.84
CA ALA A 659 -51.06 33.51 -17.63
C ALA A 659 -49.55 33.26 -17.60
N GLN A 660 -48.79 34.10 -16.91
CA GLN A 660 -47.35 33.92 -16.72
C GLN A 660 -46.88 34.49 -15.38
N LYS A 661 -45.79 33.94 -14.84
CA LYS A 661 -45.03 34.50 -13.73
C LYS A 661 -43.58 34.03 -13.75
N ILE A 662 -42.71 34.75 -13.06
CA ILE A 662 -41.35 34.28 -12.76
C ILE A 662 -41.35 33.66 -11.37
N VAL A 663 -40.70 32.50 -11.23
CA VAL A 663 -40.49 31.85 -9.94
C VAL A 663 -39.00 31.78 -9.62
N SER A 664 -38.66 32.12 -8.37
CA SER A 664 -37.30 32.04 -7.83
C SER A 664 -37.15 30.92 -6.79
N THR A 665 -38.24 30.27 -6.42
CA THR A 665 -38.24 29.04 -5.62
C THR A 665 -38.85 27.93 -6.46
N PHE A 666 -38.34 26.70 -6.33
CA PHE A 666 -38.85 25.56 -7.09
C PHE A 666 -39.86 24.70 -6.30
N THR A 667 -40.09 25.05 -5.04
CA THR A 667 -41.11 24.46 -4.17
C THR A 667 -42.25 25.45 -3.88
N ASN A 668 -43.43 24.92 -3.53
CA ASN A 668 -44.62 25.69 -3.11
C ASN A 668 -45.11 26.75 -4.12
N ASN A 669 -45.04 26.46 -5.41
CA ASN A 669 -45.52 27.40 -6.43
C ASN A 669 -47.01 27.22 -6.72
N SER A 670 -47.73 28.33 -6.92
CA SER A 670 -49.10 28.30 -7.41
C SER A 670 -49.41 29.34 -8.49
N MET A 671 -50.40 29.07 -9.34
CA MET A 671 -50.97 30.02 -10.28
C MET A 671 -52.50 30.03 -10.20
N SER A 672 -53.08 31.23 -10.15
CA SER A 672 -54.53 31.40 -10.13
C SER A 672 -55.12 31.05 -11.50
N LEU A 673 -56.12 30.17 -11.48
CA LEU A 673 -56.90 29.78 -12.65
C LEU A 673 -58.26 30.48 -12.68
N LYS A 674 -58.61 31.33 -11.71
CA LYS A 674 -59.97 31.90 -11.54
C LYS A 674 -60.55 32.55 -12.80
N LYS A 675 -59.70 33.10 -13.67
CA LYS A 675 -60.09 33.77 -14.93
C LYS A 675 -60.17 32.85 -16.17
N LEU A 676 -59.88 31.56 -16.01
CA LEU A 676 -59.93 30.57 -17.10
C LEU A 676 -61.26 29.81 -17.08
N SER A 677 -61.77 29.44 -18.24
CA SER A 677 -62.93 28.53 -18.35
C SER A 677 -62.54 27.10 -17.94
N ALA A 678 -63.53 26.22 -17.70
CA ALA A 678 -63.26 24.79 -17.53
C ALA A 678 -62.69 24.21 -18.83
N GLY A 679 -61.68 23.35 -18.73
CA GLY A 679 -61.01 22.81 -19.93
C GLY A 679 -59.59 22.30 -19.68
N MET A 680 -58.96 21.79 -20.74
CA MET A 680 -57.59 21.29 -20.70
C MET A 680 -56.59 22.40 -21.05
N TYR A 681 -55.51 22.47 -20.28
CA TYR A 681 -54.44 23.47 -20.43
C TYR A 681 -53.07 22.81 -20.24
N LYS A 682 -52.00 23.51 -20.62
CA LYS A 682 -50.62 23.13 -20.31
C LYS A 682 -49.96 24.15 -19.40
N LEU A 683 -49.33 23.67 -18.35
CA LEU A 683 -48.32 24.43 -17.60
C LEU A 683 -46.99 24.28 -18.33
N VAL A 684 -46.32 25.38 -18.66
CA VAL A 684 -45.02 25.41 -19.33
C VAL A 684 -44.02 26.14 -18.45
N VAL A 685 -42.89 25.50 -18.16
CA VAL A 685 -41.77 26.09 -17.41
C VAL A 685 -40.59 26.24 -18.35
N ARG A 686 -40.09 27.47 -18.53
CA ARG A 686 -38.89 27.76 -19.31
C ARG A 686 -37.76 28.21 -18.39
N ILE A 687 -36.60 27.61 -18.56
CA ILE A 687 -35.39 27.94 -17.82
C ILE A 687 -34.18 27.67 -18.70
N GLU A 688 -33.41 28.72 -19.00
CA GLU A 688 -32.28 28.65 -19.95
C GLU A 688 -32.69 27.97 -21.27
N ASP A 689 -32.10 26.83 -21.61
CA ASP A 689 -32.35 26.02 -22.81
C ASP A 689 -33.45 24.96 -22.62
N LYS A 690 -34.02 24.82 -21.42
CA LYS A 690 -34.99 23.76 -21.07
C LYS A 690 -36.42 24.26 -21.06
N ILE A 691 -37.31 23.43 -21.62
CA ILE A 691 -38.76 23.62 -21.60
C ILE A 691 -39.39 22.38 -20.97
N LEU A 692 -40.05 22.57 -19.82
CA LEU A 692 -40.86 21.54 -19.16
C LEU A 692 -42.33 21.84 -19.42
N GLN A 693 -43.14 20.81 -19.57
CA GLN A 693 -44.58 20.99 -19.77
C GLN A 693 -45.38 19.90 -19.08
N GLN A 694 -46.52 20.26 -18.49
CA GLN A 694 -47.47 19.30 -17.93
C GLN A 694 -48.90 19.71 -18.25
N THR A 695 -49.69 18.75 -18.71
CA THR A 695 -51.11 18.97 -19.04
C THR A 695 -51.96 18.87 -17.78
N PHE A 696 -52.95 19.74 -17.63
CA PHE A 696 -53.92 19.70 -16.53
C PHE A 696 -55.33 20.03 -17.00
N ILE A 697 -56.30 19.56 -16.23
CA ILE A 697 -57.72 19.86 -16.40
C ILE A 697 -58.11 20.83 -15.29
N LYS A 698 -58.68 21.98 -15.65
CA LYS A 698 -59.35 22.87 -14.69
C LYS A 698 -60.81 22.48 -14.57
#